data_AF-A0A3D5VB29-F1
#
_entry.id   AF-A0A3D5VB29-F1
#
_cell.length_a   1.000
_cell.length_b   1.000
_cell.length_c   1.000
_cell.angle_alpha   90.00
_cell.angle_beta   90.00
_cell.angle_gamma   90.00
#
_symmetry.space_group_name_H-M   'P 1'
#
loop_
_entity.id
_entity.type
_entity.pdbx_description
1 polymer ?
#
loop_
_entity_poly.entity_id
_entity_poly.type
_entity_poly.pdbx_seq_one_letter_code
_entity_poly.pdbx_strand_id
1 'polypeptide(L)'
;VIPERGFYVDNGSEADDNIPADMYYACLDGNWNADNDGYWGEATEADLAPELAIGRFCYNNDSEIENFINKINNYWHSPIPNEVTTSLFVGELLWRDLTYGGDYMDELIGSSATNGHVTTGVPTDWQISKLYERDDIWGTSQILSELSKGPNLVNHLGHSSANYNMKLSTSQVTDNNITNSGDNHGYSIHFSQGCYAGSFDNRKSTGYFGPDCITEKFTSISNSAVSMIAHSRYGWGMQGSTNGASQFLHREFIDAIFGENIVELGFALMDVKLDVIPFLDSPTMYWVNYETNLIGDPLLKVRTQTPENISVIHAEQIVVGTTELEIDADINAANIVLTQNENIIAIGYTGLYGQTTLQFEPIQNLEPLQLQISKYNYQTYTAEIAVLNSTSPYVVAPEVEFIENGAYNDGYLQSNDILNMNVTFQNMGNSNTIGQPVANLSCSSNFITILEGETTLQSIEANGTLTLEDAFQIKVEPGIIENTEIELLVEISYEGEVWESTLNLPLVTPQIEYVEPLLSLISGADDQLNPGESAELYLIYQNTGAGVSYDLATTVFCYDSYITVSGSDLIPSIDPGTEVTTWQPIQISIAENCPVDYEFNLDLMAYDNIGASVFETIALEVVYNVANDQNLPAFTKLNKNYPNPFNPQTSISYSLKQAGPVKIEIFNIKGQLVRTLVNTTKKAGKYDAVWFGQNDSGSKVGSGIYFYKMQTTDFTDIERMLLLK
;
A
#
# COMPACT_ATOMS: atom_id res chain seq x y z
N VAL A 1 4.61 -5.49 4.11
CA VAL A 1 5.46 -6.59 4.62
C VAL A 1 4.86 -7.90 4.16
N ILE A 2 5.58 -8.68 3.37
CA ILE A 2 5.11 -10.00 2.89
C ILE A 2 5.52 -11.04 3.93
N PRO A 3 4.57 -11.76 4.56
CA PRO A 3 4.89 -12.76 5.58
C PRO A 3 5.68 -13.93 4.97
N GLU A 4 6.32 -14.74 5.79
CA GLU A 4 6.83 -16.04 5.36
C GLU A 4 5.68 -17.06 5.18
N ARG A 5 5.85 -18.01 4.26
CA ARG A 5 5.04 -19.23 4.20
C ARG A 5 5.92 -20.45 4.46
N GLY A 6 5.55 -21.25 5.45
CA GLY A 6 6.19 -22.52 5.75
C GLY A 6 5.64 -23.68 4.94
N PHE A 7 6.53 -24.60 4.59
CA PHE A 7 6.22 -25.87 3.93
C PHE A 7 6.54 -27.06 4.82
N TYR A 8 5.77 -28.14 4.67
CA TYR A 8 6.01 -29.40 5.36
C TYR A 8 6.74 -30.38 4.46
N VAL A 9 7.83 -30.97 4.98
CA VAL A 9 8.50 -32.11 4.34
C VAL A 9 9.05 -33.04 5.43
N ASP A 10 8.77 -34.34 5.28
CA ASP A 10 9.43 -35.42 6.02
C ASP A 10 10.28 -36.26 5.05
N ASN A 11 11.60 -36.25 5.21
CA ASN A 11 12.52 -37.02 4.37
C ASN A 11 12.96 -38.36 4.99
N GLY A 12 12.33 -38.76 6.09
CA GLY A 12 12.61 -39.97 6.85
C GLY A 12 13.79 -39.85 7.82
N SER A 13 14.65 -38.84 7.65
CA SER A 13 15.73 -38.51 8.59
C SER A 13 15.43 -37.28 9.43
N GLU A 14 14.73 -36.30 8.85
CA GLU A 14 14.27 -35.07 9.47
C GLU A 14 12.86 -34.76 8.91
N ALA A 15 12.01 -34.20 9.78
CA ALA A 15 10.72 -33.64 9.39
C ALA A 15 10.65 -32.19 9.87
N ASP A 16 10.23 -31.30 8.99
CA ASP A 16 10.02 -29.88 9.29
C ASP A 16 8.65 -29.48 8.79
N ASP A 17 7.88 -28.84 9.65
CA ASP A 17 6.51 -28.39 9.40
C ASP A 17 6.41 -26.93 8.96
N ASN A 18 7.55 -26.23 8.92
CA ASN A 18 7.59 -24.82 8.62
C ASN A 18 8.93 -24.45 7.96
N ILE A 19 9.20 -25.01 6.78
CA ILE A 19 10.30 -24.60 5.89
C ILE A 19 9.90 -23.28 5.20
N PRO A 20 10.46 -22.12 5.56
CA PRO A 20 10.01 -20.85 5.03
C PRO A 20 10.51 -20.72 3.60
N ALA A 21 9.59 -20.45 2.69
CA ALA A 21 9.88 -20.31 1.28
C ALA A 21 9.00 -19.28 0.61
N ASP A 22 9.58 -18.57 -0.36
CA ASP A 22 8.88 -17.60 -1.19
C ASP A 22 8.16 -18.26 -2.37
N MET A 23 8.37 -19.57 -2.58
CA MET A 23 7.73 -20.34 -3.66
C MET A 23 6.20 -20.31 -3.60
N TYR A 24 5.60 -20.20 -2.40
CA TYR A 24 4.16 -20.03 -2.25
C TYR A 24 3.61 -18.79 -2.98
N TYR A 25 4.39 -17.72 -3.03
CA TYR A 25 4.02 -16.48 -3.71
C TYR A 25 4.34 -16.51 -5.21
N ALA A 26 5.17 -17.45 -5.63
CA ALA A 26 5.58 -17.63 -7.00
C ALA A 26 4.57 -18.46 -7.80
N CYS A 27 3.97 -19.48 -7.18
CA CYS A 27 3.04 -20.41 -7.83
C CYS A 27 1.60 -20.06 -7.45
N LEU A 28 0.84 -19.59 -8.44
CA LEU A 28 -0.45 -18.91 -8.28
C LEU A 28 -1.64 -19.87 -8.42
N ASP A 29 -1.41 -21.13 -8.79
CA ASP A 29 -2.44 -22.11 -9.10
C ASP A 29 -2.41 -23.35 -8.18
N GLY A 30 -2.37 -23.14 -6.87
CA GLY A 30 -2.51 -24.21 -5.90
C GLY A 30 -3.15 -23.73 -4.60
N ASN A 31 -3.97 -24.57 -3.96
CA ASN A 31 -4.39 -24.29 -2.59
C ASN A 31 -3.31 -24.68 -1.57
N TRP A 32 -2.28 -25.44 -1.98
CA TRP A 32 -1.11 -25.86 -1.20
C TRP A 32 -1.42 -26.59 0.13
N ASN A 33 -2.69 -26.89 0.40
CA ASN A 33 -3.20 -27.51 1.63
C ASN A 33 -4.60 -28.07 1.32
N ALA A 34 -4.64 -29.05 0.41
CA ALA A 34 -5.88 -29.54 -0.20
C ALA A 34 -6.71 -30.37 0.77
N ASP A 35 -6.07 -31.06 1.71
CA ASP A 35 -6.74 -31.82 2.76
C ASP A 35 -7.07 -31.01 4.02
N ASN A 36 -6.57 -29.76 4.10
CA ASN A 36 -6.81 -28.80 5.18
C ASN A 36 -6.35 -29.30 6.56
N ASP A 37 -5.22 -30.02 6.62
CA ASP A 37 -4.65 -30.52 7.87
C ASP A 37 -3.65 -29.54 8.54
N GLY A 38 -3.24 -28.50 7.81
CA GLY A 38 -2.36 -27.45 8.29
C GLY A 38 -0.88 -27.62 7.91
N TYR A 39 -0.53 -28.70 7.21
CA TYR A 39 0.76 -28.91 6.56
C TYR A 39 0.69 -28.46 5.11
N TRP A 40 1.59 -27.56 4.71
CA TRP A 40 1.52 -26.92 3.40
C TRP A 40 2.55 -27.50 2.43
N GLY A 41 2.13 -27.70 1.17
CA GLY A 41 2.95 -28.18 0.06
C GLY A 41 3.52 -29.58 0.23
N GLU A 42 2.74 -30.46 0.85
CA GLU A 42 2.97 -31.89 0.76
C GLU A 42 3.06 -32.35 -0.70
N ALA A 43 3.78 -33.44 -0.97
CA ALA A 43 4.09 -33.86 -2.35
C ALA A 43 2.86 -34.07 -3.25
N THR A 44 1.69 -34.39 -2.68
CA THR A 44 0.42 -34.58 -3.41
C THR A 44 -0.39 -33.29 -3.62
N GLU A 45 0.02 -32.21 -2.98
CA GLU A 45 -0.70 -30.92 -2.92
C GLU A 45 0.15 -29.75 -3.42
N ALA A 46 1.43 -30.01 -3.68
CA ALA A 46 2.39 -29.04 -4.14
C ALA A 46 2.06 -28.52 -5.54
N ASP A 47 2.02 -27.21 -5.67
CA ASP A 47 2.10 -26.50 -6.94
C ASP A 47 3.58 -26.19 -7.21
N LEU A 48 4.16 -26.87 -8.20
CA LEU A 48 5.62 -26.86 -8.39
C LEU A 48 6.08 -25.91 -9.49
N ALA A 49 5.16 -25.31 -10.23
CA ALA A 49 5.46 -24.49 -11.40
C ALA A 49 5.27 -23.00 -11.05
N PRO A 50 6.34 -22.26 -10.75
CA PRO A 50 6.20 -20.82 -10.47
C PRO A 50 5.79 -20.02 -11.71
N GLU A 51 4.75 -19.18 -11.59
CA GLU A 51 4.36 -18.16 -12.58
C GLU A 51 5.15 -16.85 -12.42
N LEU A 52 5.65 -16.58 -11.21
CA LEU A 52 6.35 -15.33 -10.89
C LEU A 52 7.78 -15.60 -10.40
N ALA A 53 8.71 -14.80 -10.89
CA ALA A 53 10.04 -14.67 -10.31
C ALA A 53 9.97 -13.83 -9.03
N ILE A 54 10.34 -14.41 -7.89
CA ILE A 54 10.27 -13.74 -6.58
C ILE A 54 11.67 -13.52 -6.00
N GLY A 55 11.87 -12.35 -5.39
CA GLY A 55 13.02 -12.03 -4.55
C GLY A 55 12.57 -11.18 -3.36
N ARG A 56 13.34 -11.22 -2.27
CA ARG A 56 12.99 -10.58 -0.99
C ARG A 56 14.04 -9.58 -0.55
N PHE A 57 13.59 -8.39 -0.13
CA PHE A 57 14.39 -7.50 0.71
C PHE A 57 13.98 -7.66 2.18
N CYS A 58 14.90 -8.17 2.99
CA CYS A 58 14.75 -8.21 4.44
C CYS A 58 15.37 -6.96 5.04
N TYR A 59 14.56 -6.14 5.74
CA TYR A 59 15.01 -4.90 6.34
C TYR A 59 14.30 -4.64 7.68
N ASN A 60 15.00 -3.98 8.59
CA ASN A 60 14.51 -3.59 9.91
C ASN A 60 14.37 -2.07 10.07
N ASN A 61 14.94 -1.28 9.14
CA ASN A 61 14.92 0.18 9.17
C ASN A 61 15.20 0.78 7.78
N ASP A 62 14.94 2.08 7.63
CA ASP A 62 15.08 2.80 6.36
C ASP A 62 16.51 2.82 5.82
N SER A 63 17.55 2.78 6.69
CA SER A 63 18.94 2.74 6.24
C SER A 63 19.28 1.42 5.52
N GLU A 64 18.65 0.31 5.90
CA GLU A 64 18.83 -0.95 5.17
C GLU A 64 18.13 -0.91 3.80
N ILE A 65 16.96 -0.27 3.70
CA ILE A 65 16.29 -0.02 2.41
C ILE A 65 17.19 0.82 1.50
N GLU A 66 17.73 1.93 2.02
CA GLU A 66 18.66 2.80 1.30
C GLU A 66 19.90 2.02 0.81
N ASN A 67 20.46 1.15 1.65
CA ASN A 67 21.58 0.29 1.26
C ASN A 67 21.21 -0.65 0.11
N PHE A 68 20.04 -1.31 0.14
CA PHE A 68 19.60 -2.16 -0.96
C PHE A 68 19.51 -1.39 -2.29
N ILE A 69 18.83 -0.24 -2.27
CA ILE A 69 18.63 0.60 -3.45
C ILE A 69 19.98 1.07 -4.01
N ASN A 70 20.86 1.56 -3.14
CA ASN A 70 22.19 2.04 -3.54
C ASN A 70 23.04 0.92 -4.17
N LYS A 71 23.02 -0.28 -3.58
CA LYS A 71 23.78 -1.42 -4.12
C LYS A 71 23.28 -1.85 -5.49
N ILE A 72 21.95 -1.93 -5.68
CA ILE A 72 21.35 -2.27 -6.98
C ILE A 72 21.69 -1.23 -8.03
N ASN A 73 21.50 0.05 -7.70
CA ASN A 73 21.77 1.17 -8.58
C ASN A 73 23.25 1.19 -9.00
N ASN A 74 24.18 1.04 -8.06
CA ASN A 74 25.61 1.02 -8.34
C ASN A 74 26.05 -0.23 -9.11
N TYR A 75 25.55 -1.43 -8.76
CA TYR A 75 25.85 -2.66 -9.50
C TYR A 75 25.43 -2.56 -10.97
N TRP A 76 24.27 -1.95 -11.22
CA TRP A 76 23.73 -1.79 -12.56
C TRP A 76 24.36 -0.63 -13.33
N HIS A 77 24.49 0.55 -12.74
CA HIS A 77 24.90 1.75 -13.46
C HIS A 77 26.40 2.06 -13.37
N SER A 78 27.10 1.53 -12.37
CA SER A 78 28.52 1.83 -12.09
C SER A 78 29.35 0.56 -11.82
N PRO A 79 29.33 -0.46 -12.71
CA PRO A 79 30.12 -1.67 -12.51
C PRO A 79 31.63 -1.40 -12.55
N ILE A 80 32.41 -2.17 -11.77
CA ILE A 80 33.88 -2.18 -11.85
C ILE A 80 34.32 -3.14 -12.97
N PRO A 81 34.77 -2.66 -14.15
CA PRO A 81 34.78 -3.50 -15.35
C PRO A 81 35.66 -4.75 -15.27
N ASN A 82 36.80 -4.66 -14.59
CA ASN A 82 37.75 -5.76 -14.46
C ASN A 82 37.29 -6.84 -13.46
N GLU A 83 36.26 -6.57 -12.66
CA GLU A 83 35.77 -7.48 -11.63
C GLU A 83 34.53 -8.25 -12.06
N VAL A 84 33.86 -7.81 -13.13
CA VAL A 84 32.64 -8.46 -13.64
C VAL A 84 32.88 -9.92 -14.06
N THR A 85 34.04 -10.25 -14.61
CA THR A 85 34.39 -11.62 -15.01
C THR A 85 35.26 -12.32 -13.96
N THR A 86 34.88 -12.17 -12.69
CA THR A 86 35.56 -12.82 -11.55
C THR A 86 34.59 -13.67 -10.76
N SER A 87 35.07 -14.78 -10.20
CA SER A 87 34.27 -15.64 -9.33
C SER A 87 35.11 -16.26 -8.22
N LEU A 88 34.56 -16.28 -7.01
CA LEU A 88 35.14 -16.90 -5.83
C LEU A 88 34.38 -18.19 -5.49
N PHE A 89 35.10 -19.30 -5.37
CA PHE A 89 34.56 -20.57 -4.91
C PHE A 89 35.11 -20.94 -3.54
N VAL A 90 34.23 -21.21 -2.58
CA VAL A 90 34.56 -21.48 -1.18
C VAL A 90 34.04 -22.87 -0.80
N GLY A 91 34.94 -23.72 -0.29
CA GLY A 91 34.67 -25.11 0.01
C GLY A 91 35.26 -25.55 1.35
N GLU A 92 34.42 -25.87 2.32
CA GLU A 92 34.84 -26.41 3.62
C GLU A 92 34.86 -27.94 3.63
N LEU A 93 35.56 -28.54 4.59
CA LEU A 93 35.48 -29.96 4.92
C LEU A 93 34.12 -30.23 5.57
N LEU A 94 33.29 -31.06 4.92
CA LEU A 94 31.91 -31.29 5.31
C LEU A 94 31.75 -32.48 6.26
N TRP A 95 32.56 -33.53 6.07
CA TRP A 95 32.47 -34.76 6.85
C TRP A 95 33.86 -35.35 7.15
N ARG A 96 33.92 -36.17 8.20
CA ARG A 96 35.18 -36.76 8.72
C ARG A 96 35.88 -37.72 7.76
N ASP A 97 35.20 -38.19 6.73
CA ASP A 97 35.71 -39.08 5.69
C ASP A 97 36.31 -38.32 4.49
N LEU A 98 36.62 -37.04 4.67
CA LEU A 98 37.30 -36.20 3.66
C LEU A 98 36.40 -35.87 2.46
N THR A 99 35.11 -35.67 2.71
CA THR A 99 34.21 -35.07 1.71
C THR A 99 34.35 -33.55 1.79
N TYR A 100 34.80 -32.90 0.71
CA TYR A 100 35.05 -31.46 0.69
C TYR A 100 34.03 -30.73 -0.18
N GLY A 101 33.57 -29.57 0.28
CA GLY A 101 32.75 -28.67 -0.53
C GLY A 101 33.46 -28.20 -1.80
N GLY A 102 34.80 -28.18 -1.79
CA GLY A 102 35.59 -27.89 -2.99
C GLY A 102 35.37 -28.87 -4.14
N ASP A 103 35.06 -30.15 -3.86
CA ASP A 103 34.75 -31.15 -4.88
C ASP A 103 33.44 -30.81 -5.62
N TYR A 104 32.46 -30.28 -4.90
CA TYR A 104 31.19 -29.81 -5.44
C TYR A 104 31.37 -28.52 -6.25
N MET A 105 32.13 -27.56 -5.72
CA MET A 105 32.37 -26.27 -6.37
C MET A 105 33.14 -26.40 -7.69
N ASP A 106 33.99 -27.42 -7.83
CA ASP A 106 34.69 -27.67 -9.10
C ASP A 106 33.73 -28.04 -10.25
N GLU A 107 32.53 -28.55 -9.98
CA GLU A 107 31.52 -28.86 -10.99
C GLU A 107 30.77 -27.62 -11.52
N LEU A 108 30.94 -26.48 -10.86
CA LEU A 108 30.35 -25.19 -11.25
C LEU A 108 31.29 -24.38 -12.16
N ILE A 109 32.44 -24.94 -12.56
CA ILE A 109 33.46 -24.28 -13.39
C ILE A 109 33.55 -25.01 -14.74
N GLY A 110 33.20 -24.32 -15.82
CA GLY A 110 33.09 -24.93 -17.15
C GLY A 110 32.00 -26.02 -17.21
N SER A 111 31.95 -26.78 -18.29
CA SER A 111 30.94 -27.84 -18.43
C SER A 111 31.24 -29.06 -17.56
N SER A 112 30.23 -29.56 -16.85
CA SER A 112 30.31 -30.77 -16.02
C SER A 112 29.25 -31.78 -16.43
N ALA A 113 29.58 -33.07 -16.43
CA ALA A 113 28.66 -34.19 -16.67
C ALA A 113 28.62 -35.17 -15.48
N THR A 114 29.16 -34.76 -14.33
CA THR A 114 29.31 -35.63 -13.17
C THR A 114 27.94 -36.12 -12.67
N ASN A 115 27.89 -37.37 -12.23
CA ASN A 115 26.68 -38.08 -11.81
C ASN A 115 25.58 -38.20 -12.90
N GLY A 116 25.94 -38.03 -14.17
CA GLY A 116 25.00 -38.13 -15.29
C GLY A 116 24.14 -36.89 -15.49
N HIS A 117 24.46 -35.80 -14.78
CA HIS A 117 23.81 -34.51 -14.88
C HIS A 117 24.74 -33.55 -15.63
N VAL A 118 24.27 -32.96 -16.75
CA VAL A 118 25.09 -32.13 -17.63
C VAL A 118 24.71 -30.67 -17.45
N THR A 119 25.65 -29.82 -17.06
CA THR A 119 25.44 -28.38 -16.86
C THR A 119 26.63 -27.58 -17.35
N THR A 120 26.42 -26.31 -17.66
CA THR A 120 27.43 -25.31 -18.02
C THR A 120 27.73 -24.41 -16.84
N GLY A 121 28.96 -24.48 -16.34
CA GLY A 121 29.45 -23.67 -15.23
C GLY A 121 29.96 -22.29 -15.65
N VAL A 122 30.47 -21.56 -14.66
CA VAL A 122 31.22 -20.30 -14.84
C VAL A 122 32.35 -20.53 -15.87
N PRO A 123 32.50 -19.65 -16.88
CA PRO A 123 33.49 -19.82 -17.93
C PRO A 123 34.93 -19.94 -17.39
N THR A 124 35.72 -20.85 -17.94
CA THR A 124 37.08 -21.14 -17.47
C THR A 124 38.09 -20.03 -17.74
N ASP A 125 37.74 -19.07 -18.59
CA ASP A 125 38.52 -17.88 -18.90
C ASP A 125 38.23 -16.69 -17.95
N TRP A 126 37.22 -16.81 -17.08
CA TRP A 126 37.04 -15.89 -15.96
C TRP A 126 38.20 -15.98 -14.97
N GLN A 127 38.40 -14.91 -14.20
CA GLN A 127 39.34 -14.92 -13.09
C GLN A 127 38.73 -15.64 -11.89
N ILE A 128 39.17 -16.88 -11.66
CA ILE A 128 38.63 -17.74 -10.62
C ILE A 128 39.57 -17.80 -9.41
N SER A 129 39.04 -17.46 -8.24
CA SER A 129 39.68 -17.64 -6.93
C SER A 129 39.06 -18.82 -6.18
N LYS A 130 39.87 -19.59 -5.44
CA LYS A 130 39.42 -20.76 -4.69
C LYS A 130 39.89 -20.72 -3.24
N LEU A 131 38.99 -20.98 -2.30
CA LEU A 131 39.29 -21.21 -0.89
C LEU A 131 38.74 -22.59 -0.49
N TYR A 132 39.52 -23.63 -0.77
CA TYR A 132 39.13 -25.03 -0.51
C TYR A 132 39.96 -25.63 0.61
N GLU A 133 39.32 -26.18 1.64
CA GLU A 133 40.02 -26.91 2.71
C GLU A 133 40.67 -28.22 2.25
N ARG A 134 40.28 -28.70 1.06
CA ARG A 134 40.96 -29.80 0.37
C ARG A 134 42.40 -29.44 0.00
N ASP A 135 42.62 -28.17 -0.36
CA ASP A 135 43.84 -27.71 -1.02
C ASP A 135 44.73 -26.90 -0.06
N ASP A 136 44.16 -26.07 0.82
CA ASP A 136 44.90 -25.30 1.83
C ASP A 136 44.04 -24.93 3.06
N ILE A 137 44.69 -24.57 4.16
CA ILE A 137 44.02 -24.11 5.38
C ILE A 137 43.73 -22.61 5.27
N TRP A 138 42.44 -22.25 5.29
CA TRP A 138 41.97 -20.87 5.30
C TRP A 138 41.06 -20.59 6.48
N GLY A 139 40.95 -19.32 6.88
CA GLY A 139 40.09 -18.88 7.98
C GLY A 139 39.45 -17.52 7.70
N THR A 140 38.88 -16.91 8.73
CA THR A 140 38.16 -15.63 8.66
C THR A 140 38.95 -14.53 7.93
N SER A 141 40.25 -14.41 8.15
CA SER A 141 41.05 -13.37 7.49
C SER A 141 41.13 -13.52 5.97
N GLN A 142 41.21 -14.75 5.46
CA GLN A 142 41.31 -15.02 4.04
C GLN A 142 39.97 -14.74 3.36
N ILE A 143 38.87 -15.25 3.90
CA ILE A 143 37.54 -15.02 3.31
C ILE A 143 37.16 -13.54 3.33
N LEU A 144 37.41 -12.81 4.42
CA LEU A 144 37.16 -11.36 4.46
C LEU A 144 37.99 -10.62 3.40
N SER A 145 39.24 -11.04 3.19
CA SER A 145 40.10 -10.47 2.16
C SER A 145 39.61 -10.79 0.75
N GLU A 146 39.09 -11.98 0.48
CA GLU A 146 38.57 -12.34 -0.84
C GLU A 146 37.24 -11.64 -1.14
N LEU A 147 36.30 -11.61 -0.19
CA LEU A 147 35.03 -10.88 -0.34
C LEU A 147 35.26 -9.38 -0.56
N SER A 148 36.25 -8.78 0.13
CA SER A 148 36.58 -7.36 -0.02
C SER A 148 37.15 -6.98 -1.39
N LYS A 149 37.58 -7.95 -2.21
CA LYS A 149 38.01 -7.71 -3.60
C LYS A 149 36.83 -7.57 -4.56
N GLY A 150 35.59 -7.75 -4.08
CA GLY A 150 34.37 -7.61 -4.89
C GLY A 150 34.24 -8.61 -6.03
N PRO A 151 34.46 -9.93 -5.82
CA PRO A 151 34.22 -10.90 -6.87
C PRO A 151 32.77 -10.83 -7.35
N ASN A 152 32.52 -10.88 -8.65
CA ASN A 152 31.14 -10.74 -9.16
C ASN A 152 30.23 -11.87 -8.65
N LEU A 153 30.74 -13.11 -8.65
CA LEU A 153 30.04 -14.28 -8.11
C LEU A 153 30.80 -14.90 -6.92
N VAL A 154 30.08 -15.27 -5.86
CA VAL A 154 30.60 -16.02 -4.71
C VAL A 154 29.78 -17.30 -4.52
N ASN A 155 30.42 -18.44 -4.71
CA ASN A 155 29.81 -19.76 -4.64
C ASN A 155 30.34 -20.50 -3.41
N HIS A 156 29.45 -21.03 -2.57
CA HIS A 156 29.84 -21.64 -1.31
C HIS A 156 29.14 -22.96 -1.01
N LEU A 157 29.94 -23.93 -0.57
CA LEU A 157 29.48 -25.09 0.17
C LEU A 157 30.36 -25.32 1.40
N GLY A 158 29.73 -25.29 2.56
CA GLY A 158 30.38 -25.46 3.85
C GLY A 158 29.37 -25.58 4.99
N HIS A 159 29.88 -25.67 6.22
CA HIS A 159 29.00 -25.69 7.37
C HIS A 159 28.34 -24.32 7.55
N SER A 160 27.06 -24.30 7.89
CA SER A 160 26.32 -23.07 8.12
C SER A 160 25.26 -23.24 9.20
N SER A 161 24.88 -22.10 9.77
CA SER A 161 23.72 -21.96 10.64
C SER A 161 23.09 -20.59 10.37
N ALA A 162 21.98 -20.28 11.01
CA ALA A 162 21.36 -18.97 10.92
C ALA A 162 22.32 -17.80 11.21
N ASN A 163 23.38 -18.00 12.00
CA ASN A 163 24.33 -16.95 12.33
C ASN A 163 25.78 -17.22 11.88
N TYR A 164 25.99 -18.17 10.96
CA TYR A 164 27.32 -18.59 10.52
C TYR A 164 27.33 -19.07 9.07
N ASN A 165 28.28 -18.60 8.27
CA ASN A 165 28.48 -18.99 6.87
C ASN A 165 29.91 -18.61 6.42
N MET A 166 30.56 -19.45 5.60
CA MET A 166 31.94 -19.23 5.12
C MET A 166 32.95 -18.90 6.24
N LYS A 167 32.83 -19.52 7.42
CA LYS A 167 33.64 -19.20 8.63
C LYS A 167 33.49 -17.78 9.20
N LEU A 168 32.39 -17.10 8.88
CA LEU A 168 32.03 -15.80 9.43
C LEU A 168 30.80 -15.95 10.32
N SER A 169 30.80 -15.28 11.48
CA SER A 169 29.58 -15.02 12.23
C SER A 169 28.91 -13.72 11.77
N THR A 170 27.63 -13.54 12.07
CA THR A 170 26.90 -12.28 11.79
C THR A 170 27.61 -11.05 12.34
N SER A 171 28.27 -11.13 13.50
CA SER A 171 29.04 -10.03 14.09
C SER A 171 30.31 -9.65 13.31
N GLN A 172 30.76 -10.49 12.37
CA GLN A 172 31.93 -10.23 11.54
C GLN A 172 31.56 -9.68 10.16
N VAL A 173 30.30 -9.81 9.74
CA VAL A 173 29.74 -9.22 8.51
C VAL A 173 29.41 -7.75 8.79
N THR A 174 30.38 -6.88 8.49
CA THR A 174 30.29 -5.44 8.74
C THR A 174 31.04 -4.67 7.65
N ASP A 175 30.65 -3.42 7.40
CA ASP A 175 31.30 -2.55 6.40
C ASP A 175 32.80 -2.28 6.68
N ASN A 176 33.25 -2.46 7.94
CA ASN A 176 34.67 -2.35 8.30
C ASN A 176 35.49 -3.59 7.89
N ASN A 177 34.86 -4.76 7.80
CA ASN A 177 35.54 -6.03 7.54
C ASN A 177 35.41 -6.47 6.08
N ILE A 178 34.32 -6.06 5.41
CA ILE A 178 34.06 -6.31 3.99
C ILE A 178 33.94 -4.96 3.30
N THR A 179 34.88 -4.65 2.41
CA THR A 179 35.08 -3.27 1.93
C THR A 179 34.72 -3.05 0.45
N ASN A 180 33.98 -3.96 -0.17
CA ASN A 180 33.50 -3.78 -1.54
C ASN A 180 32.25 -2.88 -1.57
N SER A 181 32.49 -1.57 -1.63
CA SER A 181 31.46 -0.52 -1.52
C SER A 181 30.83 -0.12 -2.85
N GLY A 182 31.13 -0.81 -3.96
CA GLY A 182 30.74 -0.39 -5.30
C GLY A 182 31.61 0.71 -5.92
N ASP A 183 32.37 1.47 -5.12
CA ASP A 183 33.22 2.56 -5.63
C ASP A 183 34.57 2.06 -6.17
N ASN A 184 35.26 1.25 -5.36
CA ASN A 184 36.60 0.73 -5.67
C ASN A 184 36.57 -0.75 -6.06
N HIS A 185 35.62 -1.49 -5.49
CA HIS A 185 35.38 -2.91 -5.70
C HIS A 185 33.87 -3.14 -5.82
N GLY A 186 33.46 -3.94 -6.80
CA GLY A 186 32.06 -4.20 -7.12
C GLY A 186 31.33 -5.02 -6.05
N TYR A 187 30.01 -4.94 -6.04
CA TYR A 187 29.19 -5.82 -5.20
C TYR A 187 29.14 -7.24 -5.77
N SER A 188 28.93 -8.19 -4.88
CA SER A 188 28.94 -9.61 -5.20
C SER A 188 27.52 -10.21 -5.18
N ILE A 189 27.31 -11.25 -5.97
CA ILE A 189 26.12 -12.12 -5.89
C ILE A 189 26.56 -13.45 -5.27
N HIS A 190 25.91 -13.84 -4.18
CA HIS A 190 26.31 -15.01 -3.40
C HIS A 190 25.33 -16.18 -3.63
N PHE A 191 25.84 -17.40 -3.69
CA PHE A 191 25.04 -18.63 -3.59
C PHE A 191 25.65 -19.55 -2.53
N SER A 192 24.86 -19.93 -1.52
CA SER A 192 25.30 -20.85 -0.46
C SER A 192 24.37 -22.04 -0.30
N GLN A 193 24.94 -23.23 -0.42
CA GLN A 193 24.25 -24.50 -0.12
C GLN A 193 24.19 -24.84 1.39
N GLY A 194 24.87 -24.06 2.23
CA GLY A 194 24.99 -24.35 3.66
C GLY A 194 23.66 -24.24 4.42
N CYS A 195 23.49 -25.10 5.43
CA CYS A 195 22.28 -25.18 6.23
C CYS A 195 21.93 -23.85 6.94
N TYR A 196 20.64 -23.49 6.95
CA TYR A 196 20.04 -22.38 7.70
C TYR A 196 20.63 -20.99 7.40
N ALA A 197 21.52 -20.83 6.41
CA ALA A 197 22.17 -19.55 6.14
C ALA A 197 21.14 -18.46 5.77
N GLY A 198 20.05 -18.85 5.10
CA GLY A 198 18.94 -18.01 4.68
C GLY A 198 17.69 -18.17 5.55
N SER A 199 17.82 -18.47 6.84
CA SER A 199 16.67 -18.60 7.75
C SER A 199 16.05 -17.23 8.09
N PHE A 200 15.42 -16.59 7.11
CA PHE A 200 14.83 -15.24 7.22
C PHE A 200 13.62 -15.14 8.15
N ASP A 201 13.07 -16.29 8.57
CA ASP A 201 12.10 -16.38 9.67
C ASP A 201 12.80 -16.35 11.06
N ASN A 202 14.12 -16.14 11.07
CA ASN A 202 14.99 -16.08 12.23
C ASN A 202 15.10 -17.38 13.05
N ARG A 203 14.68 -18.52 12.52
CA ARG A 203 14.76 -19.80 13.24
C ARG A 203 16.17 -20.38 13.25
N LYS A 204 16.78 -20.48 14.44
CA LYS A 204 18.11 -21.08 14.62
C LYS A 204 18.08 -22.61 14.61
N SER A 205 17.01 -23.16 15.17
CA SER A 205 16.70 -24.58 15.26
C SER A 205 15.22 -24.71 15.63
N THR A 206 14.61 -25.88 15.46
CA THR A 206 13.21 -26.13 15.76
C THR A 206 12.80 -25.58 17.14
N GLY A 207 11.87 -24.61 17.15
CA GLY A 207 11.37 -23.95 18.37
C GLY A 207 12.25 -22.83 18.96
N TYR A 208 13.35 -22.44 18.31
CA TYR A 208 14.26 -21.40 18.80
C TYR A 208 14.51 -20.32 17.74
N PHE A 209 14.10 -19.09 18.04
CA PHE A 209 14.25 -17.93 17.17
C PHE A 209 15.39 -17.01 17.66
N GLY A 210 16.09 -16.40 16.71
CA GLY A 210 17.26 -15.55 16.91
C GLY A 210 17.10 -14.14 16.36
N PRO A 211 18.19 -13.35 16.32
CA PRO A 211 18.26 -12.15 15.47
C PRO A 211 18.38 -12.54 13.99
N ASP A 212 18.36 -11.54 13.11
CA ASP A 212 18.57 -11.64 11.65
C ASP A 212 19.61 -12.70 11.29
N CYS A 213 19.27 -13.50 10.29
CA CYS A 213 20.17 -14.51 9.79
C CYS A 213 21.36 -13.90 9.05
N ILE A 214 22.39 -14.70 8.80
CA ILE A 214 23.62 -14.21 8.21
C ILE A 214 23.46 -13.75 6.77
N THR A 215 22.52 -14.33 6.02
CA THR A 215 22.16 -13.86 4.67
C THR A 215 21.60 -12.45 4.73
N GLU A 216 20.64 -12.18 5.62
CA GLU A 216 20.10 -10.84 5.82
C GLU A 216 21.21 -9.84 6.14
N LYS A 217 22.18 -10.23 6.96
CA LYS A 217 23.33 -9.37 7.28
C LYS A 217 24.25 -9.09 6.09
N PHE A 218 24.52 -10.08 5.23
CA PHE A 218 25.30 -9.87 4.00
C PHE A 218 24.60 -8.92 3.04
N THR A 219 23.27 -8.92 3.04
CA THR A 219 22.46 -8.12 2.12
C THR A 219 22.01 -6.78 2.69
N SER A 220 21.99 -6.57 4.02
CA SER A 220 21.46 -5.33 4.61
C SER A 220 22.51 -4.24 4.88
N ILE A 221 23.80 -4.60 4.97
CA ILE A 221 24.89 -3.62 5.12
C ILE A 221 25.18 -2.89 3.79
N SER A 222 25.89 -1.77 3.87
CA SER A 222 26.16 -0.91 2.70
C SER A 222 27.18 -1.52 1.72
N ASN A 223 28.05 -2.40 2.22
CA ASN A 223 29.01 -3.17 1.41
C ASN A 223 28.52 -4.61 1.15
N SER A 224 29.40 -5.48 0.66
CA SER A 224 29.18 -6.92 0.51
C SER A 224 28.27 -7.32 -0.65
N ALA A 225 27.19 -8.08 -0.37
CA ALA A 225 26.41 -8.74 -1.39
C ALA A 225 25.27 -7.82 -1.84
N VAL A 226 25.10 -7.67 -3.16
CA VAL A 226 23.89 -7.04 -3.72
C VAL A 226 22.70 -8.00 -3.64
N SER A 227 22.97 -9.31 -3.71
CA SER A 227 21.98 -10.36 -3.53
C SER A 227 22.63 -11.66 -3.08
N MET A 228 21.85 -12.51 -2.40
CA MET A 228 22.29 -13.83 -1.96
C MET A 228 21.17 -14.86 -2.08
N ILE A 229 21.48 -15.98 -2.71
CA ILE A 229 20.65 -17.19 -2.73
C ILE A 229 21.13 -18.10 -1.60
N ALA A 230 20.22 -18.51 -0.72
CA ALA A 230 20.56 -19.30 0.45
C ALA A 230 19.43 -20.23 0.88
N HIS A 231 19.82 -21.26 1.63
CA HIS A 231 18.91 -22.28 2.14
C HIS A 231 18.36 -21.84 3.49
N SER A 232 17.03 -21.86 3.65
CA SER A 232 16.38 -21.49 4.90
C SER A 232 16.42 -22.59 5.96
N ARG A 233 16.70 -23.84 5.57
CA ARG A 233 16.80 -25.03 6.43
C ARG A 233 18.01 -25.89 6.06
N TYR A 234 17.94 -27.20 6.32
CA TYR A 234 19.05 -28.13 6.08
C TYR A 234 19.39 -28.25 4.59
N GLY A 235 20.57 -27.74 4.20
CA GLY A 235 21.16 -28.06 2.92
C GLY A 235 21.61 -29.52 2.85
N TRP A 236 21.04 -30.27 1.93
CA TRP A 236 21.25 -31.71 1.79
C TRP A 236 22.34 -32.04 0.75
N GLY A 237 23.52 -32.42 1.25
CA GLY A 237 24.60 -33.02 0.47
C GLY A 237 24.64 -34.54 0.55
N MET A 238 25.58 -35.18 -0.17
CA MET A 238 25.81 -36.62 -0.11
C MET A 238 27.23 -36.92 0.37
N GLN A 239 27.36 -37.70 1.44
CA GLN A 239 28.68 -38.08 1.97
C GLN A 239 29.43 -38.97 0.96
N GLY A 240 30.69 -38.63 0.67
CA GLY A 240 31.56 -39.37 -0.26
C GLY A 240 31.22 -39.22 -1.75
N SER A 241 30.31 -38.33 -2.12
CA SER A 241 29.89 -38.06 -3.51
C SER A 241 29.51 -36.60 -3.67
N THR A 242 29.47 -36.08 -4.89
CA THR A 242 28.90 -34.75 -5.21
C THR A 242 27.40 -34.82 -5.56
N ASN A 243 26.79 -36.01 -5.54
CA ASN A 243 25.41 -36.25 -5.96
C ASN A 243 24.37 -35.86 -4.88
N GLY A 244 24.54 -34.70 -4.24
CA GLY A 244 23.62 -34.16 -3.23
C GLY A 244 22.51 -33.31 -3.83
N ALA A 245 21.36 -33.22 -3.16
CA ALA A 245 20.20 -32.45 -3.62
C ALA A 245 20.51 -30.95 -3.77
N SER A 246 21.20 -30.34 -2.80
CA SER A 246 21.64 -28.93 -2.88
C SER A 246 22.58 -28.65 -4.04
N GLN A 247 23.34 -29.65 -4.48
CA GLN A 247 24.27 -29.51 -5.60
C GLN A 247 23.54 -29.37 -6.93
N PHE A 248 22.44 -30.10 -7.12
CA PHE A 248 21.63 -30.00 -8.34
C PHE A 248 21.16 -28.57 -8.55
N LEU A 249 20.50 -27.96 -7.55
CA LEU A 249 19.97 -26.60 -7.70
C LEU A 249 21.07 -25.55 -7.93
N HIS A 250 22.22 -25.68 -7.26
CA HIS A 250 23.32 -24.74 -7.47
C HIS A 250 23.93 -24.89 -8.87
N ARG A 251 24.02 -26.12 -9.40
CA ARG A 251 24.50 -26.36 -10.76
C ARG A 251 23.52 -25.82 -11.80
N GLU A 252 22.22 -26.05 -11.63
CA GLU A 252 21.19 -25.50 -12.51
C GLU A 252 21.15 -23.98 -12.45
N PHE A 253 21.37 -23.37 -11.28
CA PHE A 253 21.39 -21.90 -11.19
C PHE A 253 22.52 -21.28 -12.00
N ILE A 254 23.70 -21.91 -11.99
CA ILE A 254 24.83 -21.47 -12.82
C ILE A 254 24.57 -21.82 -14.29
N ASP A 255 23.91 -22.94 -14.60
CA ASP A 255 23.55 -23.32 -15.98
C ASP A 255 22.51 -22.38 -16.58
N ALA A 256 21.48 -21.97 -15.84
CA ALA A 256 20.52 -20.96 -16.26
C ALA A 256 21.24 -19.69 -16.74
N ILE A 257 22.23 -19.23 -15.99
CA ILE A 257 23.01 -18.02 -16.34
C ILE A 257 23.89 -18.24 -17.57
N PHE A 258 24.69 -19.32 -17.61
CA PHE A 258 25.77 -19.49 -18.60
C PHE A 258 25.47 -20.48 -19.74
N GLY A 259 24.62 -21.47 -19.50
CA GLY A 259 24.12 -22.44 -20.48
C GLY A 259 22.86 -21.95 -21.20
N GLU A 260 21.96 -21.28 -20.49
CA GLU A 260 20.64 -20.90 -21.03
C GLU A 260 20.49 -19.40 -21.30
N ASN A 261 21.41 -18.57 -20.79
CA ASN A 261 21.39 -17.11 -20.91
C ASN A 261 20.15 -16.46 -20.23
N ILE A 262 19.69 -17.05 -19.13
CA ILE A 262 18.71 -16.50 -18.19
C ILE A 262 19.50 -15.80 -17.08
N VAL A 263 19.66 -14.49 -17.21
CA VAL A 263 20.66 -13.73 -16.42
C VAL A 263 20.05 -12.96 -15.25
N GLU A 264 18.74 -12.73 -15.26
CA GLU A 264 17.98 -12.18 -14.15
C GLU A 264 17.88 -13.19 -12.99
N LEU A 265 18.28 -12.79 -11.78
CA LEU A 265 18.39 -13.70 -10.63
C LEU A 265 17.10 -14.45 -10.29
N GLY A 266 15.96 -13.75 -10.32
CA GLY A 266 14.67 -14.34 -10.01
C GLY A 266 14.23 -15.33 -11.09
N PHE A 267 14.45 -15.01 -12.36
CA PHE A 267 14.12 -15.91 -13.47
C PHE A 267 15.07 -17.12 -13.53
N ALA A 268 16.35 -16.93 -13.24
CA ALA A 268 17.30 -18.04 -13.13
C ALA A 268 16.91 -19.00 -12.00
N LEU A 269 16.48 -18.49 -10.84
CA LEU A 269 16.00 -19.35 -9.76
C LEU A 269 14.63 -19.99 -10.08
N MET A 270 13.76 -19.30 -10.82
CA MET A 270 12.49 -19.85 -11.31
C MET A 270 12.73 -21.03 -12.26
N ASP A 271 13.67 -20.86 -13.19
CA ASP A 271 14.11 -21.87 -14.15
C ASP A 271 14.67 -23.12 -13.45
N VAL A 272 15.55 -22.92 -12.46
CA VAL A 272 16.03 -24.00 -11.58
C VAL A 272 14.87 -24.80 -10.97
N LYS A 273 13.84 -24.11 -10.45
CA LYS A 273 12.68 -24.77 -9.83
C LYS A 273 11.90 -25.61 -10.84
N LEU A 274 11.84 -25.20 -12.11
CA LEU A 274 11.20 -25.95 -13.19
C LEU A 274 12.04 -27.15 -13.62
N ASP A 275 13.35 -26.98 -13.78
CA ASP A 275 14.26 -28.04 -14.23
C ASP A 275 14.44 -29.16 -13.22
N VAL A 276 14.26 -28.87 -11.93
CA VAL A 276 14.32 -29.91 -10.89
C VAL A 276 13.02 -30.71 -10.77
N ILE A 277 11.91 -30.31 -11.40
CA ILE A 277 10.61 -31.01 -11.31
C ILE A 277 10.72 -32.51 -11.66
N PRO A 278 11.38 -32.92 -12.76
CA PRO A 278 11.57 -34.33 -13.10
C PRO A 278 12.34 -35.14 -12.04
N PHE A 279 13.07 -34.47 -11.14
CA PHE A 279 13.89 -35.05 -10.08
C PHE A 279 13.23 -34.95 -8.69
N LEU A 280 12.01 -34.40 -8.59
CA LEU A 280 11.21 -34.38 -7.35
C LEU A 280 10.57 -35.76 -7.07
N ASP A 281 11.36 -36.83 -7.13
CA ASP A 281 10.94 -38.20 -6.78
C ASP A 281 11.30 -38.60 -5.33
N SER A 282 11.98 -37.71 -4.62
CA SER A 282 12.43 -37.85 -3.24
C SER A 282 12.01 -36.66 -2.38
N PRO A 283 11.54 -36.87 -1.14
CA PRO A 283 11.25 -35.78 -0.22
C PRO A 283 12.43 -34.84 0.01
N THR A 284 13.68 -35.32 -0.09
CA THR A 284 14.86 -34.46 0.03
C THR A 284 14.95 -33.41 -1.08
N MET A 285 14.49 -33.73 -2.29
CA MET A 285 14.46 -32.75 -3.39
C MET A 285 13.36 -31.72 -3.17
N TYR A 286 12.18 -32.12 -2.67
CA TYR A 286 11.14 -31.17 -2.25
C TYR A 286 11.65 -30.20 -1.19
N TRP A 287 12.33 -30.73 -0.17
CA TRP A 287 12.93 -29.95 0.89
C TRP A 287 13.84 -28.84 0.35
N VAL A 288 14.81 -29.22 -0.50
CA VAL A 288 15.79 -28.29 -1.05
C VAL A 288 15.15 -27.31 -2.03
N ASN A 289 14.16 -27.75 -2.80
CA ASN A 289 13.39 -26.91 -3.71
C ASN A 289 12.64 -25.78 -2.98
N TYR A 290 12.04 -26.09 -1.84
CA TYR A 290 11.35 -25.10 -1.01
C TYR A 290 12.33 -24.16 -0.30
N GLU A 291 13.36 -24.68 0.37
CA GLU A 291 14.21 -23.85 1.23
C GLU A 291 15.14 -22.88 0.46
N THR A 292 15.34 -23.08 -0.84
CA THR A 292 16.24 -22.25 -1.67
C THR A 292 15.53 -20.98 -2.11
N ASN A 293 15.94 -19.85 -1.51
CA ASN A 293 15.28 -18.55 -1.67
C ASN A 293 16.26 -17.46 -2.13
N LEU A 294 15.75 -16.48 -2.88
CA LEU A 294 16.49 -15.30 -3.33
C LEU A 294 16.25 -14.13 -2.37
N ILE A 295 17.30 -13.71 -1.66
CA ILE A 295 17.31 -12.45 -0.92
C ILE A 295 17.97 -11.38 -1.78
N GLY A 296 17.16 -10.53 -2.41
CA GLY A 296 17.58 -9.51 -3.37
C GLY A 296 16.52 -9.20 -4.42
N ASP A 297 16.91 -8.38 -5.41
CA ASP A 297 16.05 -7.98 -6.53
C ASP A 297 15.95 -9.12 -7.58
N PRO A 298 14.74 -9.65 -7.86
CA PRO A 298 14.56 -10.71 -8.85
C PRO A 298 14.90 -10.27 -10.29
N LEU A 299 14.90 -8.97 -10.60
CA LEU A 299 15.21 -8.44 -11.93
C LEU A 299 16.69 -8.06 -12.11
N LEU A 300 17.49 -8.13 -11.04
CA LEU A 300 18.92 -7.87 -11.13
C LEU A 300 19.56 -8.89 -12.06
N LYS A 301 20.25 -8.42 -13.10
CA LYS A 301 20.93 -9.28 -14.06
C LYS A 301 22.37 -9.53 -13.62
N VAL A 302 22.76 -10.79 -13.52
CA VAL A 302 24.16 -11.19 -13.37
C VAL A 302 24.94 -10.71 -14.59
N ARG A 303 25.90 -9.81 -14.38
CA ARG A 303 26.79 -9.38 -15.48
C ARG A 303 27.72 -10.52 -15.86
N THR A 304 27.81 -10.84 -17.15
CA THR A 304 28.55 -12.02 -17.64
C THR A 304 29.78 -11.67 -18.48
N GLN A 305 29.96 -10.39 -18.82
CA GLN A 305 31.06 -9.91 -19.65
C GLN A 305 31.53 -8.55 -19.15
N THR A 306 32.82 -8.26 -19.35
CA THR A 306 33.38 -6.93 -19.06
C THR A 306 32.55 -5.86 -19.77
N PRO A 307 32.00 -4.87 -19.04
CA PRO A 307 31.13 -3.85 -19.60
C PRO A 307 31.81 -3.05 -20.71
N GLU A 308 31.15 -2.93 -21.86
CA GLU A 308 31.56 -2.04 -22.95
C GLU A 308 30.99 -0.63 -22.76
N ASN A 309 31.70 0.39 -23.22
CA ASN A 309 31.19 1.77 -23.22
C ASN A 309 30.20 1.97 -24.37
N ILE A 310 29.19 2.81 -24.14
CA ILE A 310 28.24 3.24 -25.15
C ILE A 310 28.69 4.60 -25.69
N SER A 311 28.77 4.75 -27.00
CA SER A 311 29.00 6.03 -27.67
C SER A 311 27.67 6.58 -28.15
N VAL A 312 27.34 7.81 -27.76
CA VAL A 312 26.04 8.43 -28.06
C VAL A 312 26.25 9.82 -28.63
N ILE A 313 25.49 10.15 -29.68
CA ILE A 313 25.36 11.48 -30.24
C ILE A 313 23.92 11.95 -30.02
N HIS A 314 23.78 13.11 -29.39
CA HIS A 314 22.51 13.80 -29.18
C HIS A 314 22.78 15.32 -29.10
N ALA A 315 21.72 16.13 -29.07
CA ALA A 315 21.85 17.56 -28.82
C ALA A 315 22.29 17.83 -27.37
N GLU A 316 23.30 18.68 -27.17
CA GLU A 316 23.74 19.13 -25.83
C GLU A 316 22.80 20.20 -25.23
N GLN A 317 22.00 20.84 -26.07
CA GLN A 317 21.04 21.85 -25.67
C GLN A 317 19.79 21.79 -26.56
N ILE A 318 18.64 22.05 -25.95
CA ILE A 318 17.35 22.23 -26.63
C ILE A 318 16.71 23.55 -26.17
N VAL A 319 15.62 23.94 -26.81
CA VAL A 319 14.83 25.11 -26.40
C VAL A 319 13.49 24.68 -25.82
N VAL A 320 12.88 25.51 -24.98
CA VAL A 320 11.48 25.33 -24.55
C VAL A 320 10.56 25.16 -25.76
N GLY A 321 9.56 24.30 -25.63
CA GLY A 321 8.68 23.89 -26.71
C GLY A 321 9.20 22.77 -27.62
N THR A 322 10.43 22.29 -27.42
CA THR A 322 10.92 21.09 -28.11
C THR A 322 10.07 19.87 -27.71
N THR A 323 9.67 19.07 -28.70
CA THR A 323 8.81 17.87 -28.52
C THR A 323 9.52 16.56 -28.89
N GLU A 324 10.76 16.64 -29.37
CA GLU A 324 11.50 15.46 -29.78
C GLU A 324 13.01 15.58 -29.53
N LEU A 325 13.67 14.44 -29.35
CA LEU A 325 15.12 14.33 -29.21
C LEU A 325 15.64 13.18 -30.09
N GLU A 326 16.50 13.52 -31.05
CA GLU A 326 17.23 12.53 -31.85
C GLU A 326 18.41 11.95 -31.06
N ILE A 327 18.54 10.63 -31.12
CA ILE A 327 19.61 9.88 -30.45
C ILE A 327 20.23 8.93 -31.48
N ASP A 328 21.55 8.98 -31.60
CA ASP A 328 22.36 8.05 -32.41
C ASP A 328 23.40 7.38 -31.50
N ALA A 329 23.14 6.13 -31.13
CA ALA A 329 24.04 5.32 -30.31
C ALA A 329 24.74 4.25 -31.15
N ASP A 330 25.93 3.83 -30.73
CA ASP A 330 26.67 2.71 -31.37
C ASP A 330 26.11 1.31 -31.04
N ILE A 331 24.97 1.25 -30.33
CA ILE A 331 24.30 0.01 -29.91
C ILE A 331 22.81 0.03 -30.21
N ASN A 332 22.25 -1.14 -30.55
CA ASN A 332 20.81 -1.33 -30.74
C ASN A 332 20.09 -1.83 -29.48
N ALA A 333 18.75 -1.72 -29.45
CA ALA A 333 17.90 -2.25 -28.38
C ALA A 333 18.36 -1.89 -26.95
N ALA A 334 18.95 -0.71 -26.78
CA ALA A 334 19.29 -0.16 -25.48
C ALA A 334 18.11 0.63 -24.93
N ASN A 335 17.90 0.57 -23.62
CA ASN A 335 16.86 1.34 -22.93
C ASN A 335 17.29 2.79 -22.86
N ILE A 336 16.37 3.71 -23.15
CA ILE A 336 16.58 5.14 -23.03
C ILE A 336 15.54 5.69 -22.07
N VAL A 337 16.00 6.46 -21.09
CA VAL A 337 15.15 7.19 -20.15
C VAL A 337 15.59 8.64 -20.17
N LEU A 338 14.65 9.54 -20.42
CA LEU A 338 14.84 10.98 -20.35
C LEU A 338 14.02 11.50 -19.17
N THR A 339 14.67 12.18 -18.23
CA THR A 339 14.00 12.73 -17.05
C THR A 339 14.26 14.23 -16.88
N GLN A 340 13.38 14.91 -16.15
CA GLN A 340 13.55 16.30 -15.72
C GLN A 340 12.98 16.42 -14.30
N ASN A 341 13.77 16.94 -13.35
CA ASN A 341 13.38 17.01 -11.93
C ASN A 341 12.83 15.68 -11.40
N GLU A 342 13.52 14.57 -11.68
CA GLU A 342 13.15 13.20 -11.30
C GLU A 342 11.91 12.62 -12.01
N ASN A 343 11.15 13.43 -12.75
CA ASN A 343 10.01 12.95 -13.54
C ASN A 343 10.46 12.38 -14.88
N ILE A 344 9.84 11.28 -15.30
CA ILE A 344 10.08 10.68 -16.61
C ILE A 344 9.39 11.53 -17.68
N ILE A 345 10.17 12.05 -18.61
CA ILE A 345 9.70 12.80 -19.79
C ILE A 345 9.43 11.85 -20.94
N ALA A 346 10.34 10.90 -21.18
CA ALA A 346 10.19 9.90 -22.22
C ALA A 346 10.95 8.62 -21.87
N ILE A 347 10.39 7.49 -22.29
CA ILE A 347 11.08 6.20 -22.34
C ILE A 347 11.10 5.75 -23.79
N GLY A 348 12.24 5.23 -24.24
CA GLY A 348 12.35 4.65 -25.56
C GLY A 348 13.44 3.62 -25.64
N TYR A 349 13.70 3.16 -26.87
CA TYR A 349 14.74 2.19 -27.15
C TYR A 349 15.51 2.59 -28.39
N THR A 350 16.80 2.30 -28.42
CA THR A 350 17.58 2.49 -29.65
C THR A 350 17.10 1.52 -30.73
N GLY A 351 16.96 2.00 -31.97
CA GLY A 351 16.51 1.18 -33.08
C GLY A 351 17.52 0.11 -33.50
N LEU A 352 17.20 -0.64 -34.56
CA LEU A 352 18.06 -1.73 -35.07
C LEU A 352 19.50 -1.28 -35.41
N TYR A 353 19.66 -0.02 -35.82
CA TYR A 353 20.94 0.60 -36.16
C TYR A 353 21.44 1.58 -35.08
N GLY A 354 20.84 1.55 -33.88
CA GLY A 354 21.20 2.42 -32.76
C GLY A 354 20.56 3.82 -32.76
N GLN A 355 19.89 4.17 -33.84
CA GLN A 355 19.21 5.47 -34.01
C GLN A 355 17.76 5.41 -33.56
N THR A 356 17.27 6.47 -32.93
CA THR A 356 15.87 6.65 -32.57
C THR A 356 15.54 8.13 -32.36
N THR A 357 14.25 8.46 -32.39
CA THR A 357 13.74 9.79 -32.04
C THR A 357 12.76 9.61 -30.88
N LEU A 358 13.11 10.14 -29.71
CA LEU A 358 12.17 10.21 -28.58
C LEU A 358 11.17 11.32 -28.85
N GLN A 359 9.89 11.04 -28.60
CA GLN A 359 8.80 12.01 -28.68
C GLN A 359 8.26 12.24 -27.28
N PHE A 360 7.93 13.49 -26.95
CA PHE A 360 7.42 13.90 -25.64
C PHE A 360 6.63 15.19 -25.74
N GLU A 361 5.88 15.50 -24.68
CA GLU A 361 5.16 16.77 -24.56
C GLU A 361 6.12 17.97 -24.59
N PRO A 362 5.70 19.14 -25.11
CA PRO A 362 6.57 20.30 -25.24
C PRO A 362 7.26 20.66 -23.91
N ILE A 363 8.59 20.78 -23.90
CA ILE A 363 9.34 21.12 -22.67
C ILE A 363 9.02 22.54 -22.21
N GLN A 364 8.57 22.70 -20.95
CA GLN A 364 8.16 24.01 -20.38
C GLN A 364 8.96 24.41 -19.14
N ASN A 365 9.98 23.64 -18.77
CA ASN A 365 10.85 23.93 -17.63
C ASN A 365 12.29 24.12 -18.11
N LEU A 366 13.00 25.09 -17.53
CA LEU A 366 14.39 25.43 -17.88
C LEU A 366 15.44 24.56 -17.18
N GLU A 367 15.04 23.74 -16.21
CA GLU A 367 15.95 22.78 -15.58
C GLU A 367 16.50 21.79 -16.62
N PRO A 368 17.76 21.34 -16.51
CA PRO A 368 18.32 20.43 -17.48
C PRO A 368 17.59 19.08 -17.53
N LEU A 369 17.54 18.48 -18.72
CA LEU A 369 17.11 17.10 -18.88
C LEU A 369 18.28 16.16 -18.55
N GLN A 370 17.98 15.01 -17.94
CA GLN A 370 18.93 13.93 -17.72
C GLN A 370 18.61 12.78 -18.68
N LEU A 371 19.55 12.48 -19.57
CA LEU A 371 19.49 11.37 -20.51
C LEU A 371 20.26 10.18 -19.93
N GLN A 372 19.60 9.03 -19.82
CA GLN A 372 20.21 7.76 -19.44
C GLN A 372 20.00 6.73 -20.56
N ILE A 373 21.08 6.07 -20.99
CA ILE A 373 21.03 4.95 -21.93
C ILE A 373 21.71 3.72 -21.31
N SER A 374 20.99 2.61 -21.18
CA SER A 374 21.47 1.40 -20.52
C SER A 374 21.21 0.14 -21.35
N LYS A 375 22.13 -0.82 -21.26
CA LYS A 375 22.01 -2.15 -21.89
C LYS A 375 22.81 -3.17 -21.08
N TYR A 376 22.32 -4.41 -21.06
CA TYR A 376 23.00 -5.53 -20.39
C TYR A 376 24.45 -5.69 -20.90
N ASN A 377 25.41 -5.87 -19.97
CA ASN A 377 26.86 -5.88 -20.23
C ASN A 377 27.42 -4.60 -20.88
N TYR A 378 26.74 -3.47 -20.77
CA TYR A 378 27.30 -2.14 -21.08
C TYR A 378 27.43 -1.30 -19.81
N GLN A 379 28.33 -0.31 -19.87
CA GLN A 379 28.38 0.80 -18.94
C GLN A 379 27.21 1.74 -19.26
N THR A 380 26.43 2.15 -18.26
CA THR A 380 25.33 3.08 -18.50
C THR A 380 25.89 4.43 -18.96
N TYR A 381 25.36 4.96 -20.06
CA TYR A 381 25.65 6.31 -20.51
C TYR A 381 24.69 7.28 -19.84
N THR A 382 25.23 8.39 -19.33
CA THR A 382 24.46 9.48 -18.74
C THR A 382 24.93 10.82 -19.30
N ALA A 383 24.00 11.70 -19.66
CA ALA A 383 24.31 13.05 -20.10
C ALA A 383 23.25 14.05 -19.62
N GLU A 384 23.68 15.27 -19.38
CA GLU A 384 22.80 16.41 -19.11
C GLU A 384 22.58 17.19 -20.41
N ILE A 385 21.33 17.59 -20.67
CA ILE A 385 20.94 18.40 -21.83
C ILE A 385 20.35 19.71 -21.31
N ALA A 386 21.00 20.84 -21.66
CA ALA A 386 20.55 22.15 -21.22
C ALA A 386 19.25 22.58 -21.94
N VAL A 387 18.29 23.14 -21.20
CA VAL A 387 17.07 23.72 -21.77
C VAL A 387 17.19 25.24 -21.78
N LEU A 388 17.03 25.85 -22.96
CA LEU A 388 17.19 27.28 -23.18
C LEU A 388 15.85 27.96 -23.51
N ASN A 389 15.77 29.26 -23.24
CA ASN A 389 14.66 30.08 -23.70
C ASN A 389 14.55 30.08 -25.23
N SER A 390 13.32 30.13 -25.74
CA SER A 390 13.06 30.28 -27.17
C SER A 390 13.57 31.64 -27.67
N THR A 391 13.94 31.74 -28.95
CA THR A 391 14.30 33.03 -29.56
C THR A 391 13.08 33.89 -29.86
N SER A 392 11.96 33.26 -30.19
CA SER A 392 10.65 33.89 -30.41
C SER A 392 9.88 33.90 -29.08
N PRO A 393 8.76 34.64 -28.98
CA PRO A 393 7.87 34.48 -27.82
C PRO A 393 7.43 33.03 -27.68
N TYR A 394 7.29 32.56 -26.44
CA TYR A 394 6.77 31.24 -26.11
C TYR A 394 6.04 31.38 -24.79
N VAL A 395 4.70 31.41 -24.82
CA VAL A 395 3.89 31.68 -23.63
C VAL A 395 3.29 30.39 -23.10
N VAL A 396 3.48 30.14 -21.82
CA VAL A 396 2.90 29.01 -21.07
C VAL A 396 2.06 29.53 -19.91
N ALA A 397 1.22 28.68 -19.34
CA ALA A 397 0.43 28.94 -18.14
C ALA A 397 0.87 28.00 -17.01
N PRO A 398 1.98 28.29 -16.29
CA PRO A 398 2.55 27.37 -15.32
C PRO A 398 1.78 27.28 -13.99
N GLU A 399 0.94 28.27 -13.68
CA GLU A 399 0.25 28.34 -12.38
C GLU A 399 -1.21 28.75 -12.54
N VAL A 400 -2.06 28.14 -11.71
CA VAL A 400 -3.47 28.51 -11.56
C VAL A 400 -3.86 28.50 -10.08
N GLU A 401 -4.68 29.46 -9.70
CA GLU A 401 -5.41 29.47 -8.44
C GLU A 401 -6.90 29.33 -8.74
N PHE A 402 -7.53 28.31 -8.14
CA PHE A 402 -8.97 28.07 -8.23
C PHE A 402 -9.68 28.77 -7.08
N ILE A 403 -10.69 29.57 -7.41
CA ILE A 403 -11.47 30.34 -6.44
C ILE A 403 -12.94 29.92 -6.56
N GLU A 404 -13.51 29.38 -5.48
CA GLU A 404 -14.94 29.09 -5.41
C GLU A 404 -15.77 30.37 -5.58
N ASN A 405 -16.72 30.31 -6.51
CA ASN A 405 -17.62 31.38 -6.89
C ASN A 405 -19.05 30.85 -7.00
N GLY A 406 -19.54 30.26 -5.90
CA GLY A 406 -20.81 29.55 -5.86
C GLY A 406 -21.60 29.72 -4.57
N ALA A 407 -22.58 28.83 -4.40
CA ALA A 407 -23.37 28.73 -3.16
C ALA A 407 -22.62 27.94 -2.07
N TYR A 408 -21.66 27.12 -2.47
CA TYR A 408 -20.79 26.31 -1.64
C TYR A 408 -19.40 26.93 -1.79
N ASN A 409 -18.98 27.68 -0.76
CA ASN A 409 -17.67 28.33 -0.67
C ASN A 409 -17.04 27.87 0.63
N ASP A 410 -16.75 26.58 0.70
CA ASP A 410 -16.39 25.87 1.93
C ASP A 410 -14.90 25.52 2.00
N GLY A 411 -14.13 25.85 0.95
CA GLY A 411 -12.71 25.58 0.83
C GLY A 411 -12.39 24.22 0.23
N TYR A 412 -13.40 23.47 -0.23
CA TYR A 412 -13.24 22.17 -0.87
C TYR A 412 -13.61 22.28 -2.34
N LEU A 413 -12.69 21.92 -3.24
CA LEU A 413 -12.98 21.89 -4.68
C LEU A 413 -13.70 20.57 -5.00
N GLN A 414 -15.01 20.62 -5.24
CA GLN A 414 -15.85 19.43 -5.36
C GLN A 414 -17.00 19.59 -6.36
N SER A 415 -17.82 18.54 -6.48
CA SER A 415 -19.00 18.53 -7.33
C SER A 415 -19.96 19.67 -7.00
N ASN A 416 -20.60 20.23 -8.03
CA ASN A 416 -21.48 21.41 -8.02
C ASN A 416 -20.82 22.78 -7.83
N ASP A 417 -19.50 22.84 -7.62
CA ASP A 417 -18.82 24.13 -7.51
C ASP A 417 -18.73 24.86 -8.84
N ILE A 418 -18.79 26.18 -8.75
CA ILE A 418 -18.39 27.08 -9.84
C ILE A 418 -17.06 27.68 -9.41
N LEU A 419 -16.03 27.52 -10.24
CA LEU A 419 -14.68 27.96 -9.93
C LEU A 419 -14.24 29.03 -10.93
N ASN A 420 -13.79 30.17 -10.41
CA ASN A 420 -13.00 31.12 -11.18
C ASN A 420 -11.54 30.66 -11.16
N MET A 421 -10.83 30.88 -12.26
CA MET A 421 -9.43 30.52 -12.42
C MET A 421 -8.59 31.78 -12.58
N ASN A 422 -7.77 32.08 -11.58
CA ASN A 422 -6.70 33.07 -11.71
C ASN A 422 -5.49 32.37 -12.33
N VAL A 423 -5.08 32.78 -13.53
CA VAL A 423 -4.01 32.09 -14.27
C VAL A 423 -2.80 33.00 -14.42
N THR A 424 -1.62 32.50 -14.07
CA THR A 424 -0.35 33.16 -14.36
C THR A 424 0.18 32.65 -15.68
N PHE A 425 0.36 33.56 -16.63
CA PHE A 425 1.01 33.31 -17.92
C PHE A 425 2.47 33.77 -17.85
N GLN A 426 3.38 33.02 -18.48
CA GLN A 426 4.80 33.32 -18.54
C GLN A 426 5.32 33.23 -19.95
N ASN A 427 6.04 34.25 -20.41
CA ASN A 427 6.73 34.22 -21.70
C ASN A 427 8.17 33.74 -21.51
N MET A 428 8.46 32.50 -21.88
CA MET A 428 9.78 31.87 -21.87
C MET A 428 10.60 32.15 -23.16
N GLY A 429 10.12 33.09 -23.98
CA GLY A 429 10.81 33.59 -25.14
C GLY A 429 11.73 34.77 -24.83
N ASN A 430 12.76 34.94 -25.64
CA ASN A 430 13.68 36.08 -25.61
C ASN A 430 13.12 37.32 -26.35
N SER A 431 11.87 37.25 -26.81
CA SER A 431 11.16 38.35 -27.48
C SER A 431 9.81 38.60 -26.80
N ASN A 432 9.39 39.86 -26.73
CA ASN A 432 8.09 40.23 -26.18
C ASN A 432 6.95 39.72 -27.07
N THR A 433 5.81 39.36 -26.48
CA THR A 433 4.55 39.39 -27.23
C THR A 433 4.12 40.84 -27.41
N ILE A 434 3.74 41.23 -28.62
CA ILE A 434 3.27 42.59 -28.97
C ILE A 434 1.82 42.49 -29.42
N GLY A 435 0.89 43.11 -28.67
CA GLY A 435 -0.53 43.06 -28.97
C GLY A 435 -1.33 42.23 -27.96
N GLN A 436 -2.22 41.39 -28.47
CA GLN A 436 -3.25 40.69 -27.69
C GLN A 436 -3.20 39.18 -27.99
N PRO A 437 -2.32 38.40 -27.34
CA PRO A 437 -2.41 36.95 -27.35
C PRO A 437 -3.79 36.49 -26.84
N VAL A 438 -4.28 35.35 -27.31
CA VAL A 438 -5.58 34.80 -26.88
C VAL A 438 -5.34 33.44 -26.23
N ALA A 439 -5.89 33.24 -25.04
CA ALA A 439 -5.82 31.96 -24.34
C ALA A 439 -7.22 31.32 -24.31
N ASN A 440 -7.29 30.04 -24.69
CA ASN A 440 -8.51 29.23 -24.72
C ASN A 440 -8.38 28.05 -23.76
N LEU A 441 -9.36 27.86 -22.90
CA LEU A 441 -9.48 26.70 -22.04
C LEU A 441 -10.29 25.60 -22.73
N SER A 442 -9.81 24.38 -22.63
CA SER A 442 -10.54 23.18 -23.04
C SER A 442 -10.36 22.06 -22.01
N CYS A 443 -11.32 21.14 -21.97
CA CYS A 443 -11.26 19.97 -21.10
C CYS A 443 -12.00 18.82 -21.80
N SER A 444 -11.42 17.61 -21.74
CA SER A 444 -12.01 16.39 -22.29
C SER A 444 -12.97 15.70 -21.31
N SER A 445 -12.92 16.07 -20.02
CA SER A 445 -13.74 15.47 -18.98
C SER A 445 -15.19 15.91 -19.08
N ASN A 446 -16.11 14.94 -19.01
CA ASN A 446 -17.55 15.21 -18.95
C ASN A 446 -17.98 15.81 -17.59
N PHE A 447 -17.09 15.86 -16.61
CA PHE A 447 -17.35 16.45 -15.30
C PHE A 447 -17.07 17.95 -15.24
N ILE A 448 -16.58 18.56 -16.34
CA ILE A 448 -16.30 19.99 -16.39
C ILE A 448 -17.16 20.64 -17.46
N THR A 449 -17.96 21.62 -17.05
CA THR A 449 -18.62 22.56 -17.94
C THR A 449 -17.83 23.87 -17.94
N ILE A 450 -17.29 24.27 -19.08
CA ILE A 450 -16.61 25.56 -19.22
C ILE A 450 -17.67 26.66 -19.39
N LEU A 451 -17.70 27.61 -18.46
CA LEU A 451 -18.63 28.75 -18.46
C LEU A 451 -18.03 29.96 -19.20
N GLU A 452 -16.75 30.25 -18.92
CA GLU A 452 -15.95 31.26 -19.59
C GLU A 452 -14.59 30.64 -19.96
N GLY A 453 -14.37 30.40 -21.26
CA GLY A 453 -13.24 29.61 -21.76
C GLY A 453 -12.28 30.36 -22.69
N GLU A 454 -12.49 31.65 -22.95
CA GLU A 454 -11.61 32.45 -23.82
C GLU A 454 -11.26 33.74 -23.09
N THR A 455 -9.97 34.10 -23.11
CA THR A 455 -9.51 35.38 -22.58
C THR A 455 -8.42 36.00 -23.44
N THR A 456 -8.34 37.33 -23.42
CA THR A 456 -7.35 38.09 -24.18
C THR A 456 -6.28 38.63 -23.24
N LEU A 457 -5.03 38.31 -23.53
CA LEU A 457 -3.88 38.71 -22.73
C LEU A 457 -3.36 40.08 -23.15
N GLN A 458 -2.70 40.76 -22.21
CA GLN A 458 -1.86 41.90 -22.53
C GLN A 458 -0.49 41.42 -23.05
N SER A 459 0.29 42.36 -23.58
CA SER A 459 1.68 42.08 -23.98
C SER A 459 2.51 41.64 -22.77
N ILE A 460 3.18 40.51 -22.89
CA ILE A 460 4.08 39.91 -21.91
C ILE A 460 5.51 40.13 -22.39
N GLU A 461 6.33 40.80 -21.58
CA GLU A 461 7.75 41.03 -21.89
C GLU A 461 8.52 39.70 -21.98
N ALA A 462 9.65 39.70 -22.68
CA ALA A 462 10.56 38.54 -22.72
C ALA A 462 10.97 38.12 -21.29
N ASN A 463 10.82 36.84 -20.96
CA ASN A 463 11.01 36.29 -19.61
C ASN A 463 10.08 36.88 -18.53
N GLY A 464 9.03 37.62 -18.94
CA GLY A 464 8.06 38.23 -18.04
C GLY A 464 6.89 37.31 -17.71
N THR A 465 6.13 37.69 -16.69
CA THR A 465 4.89 37.02 -16.27
C THR A 465 3.72 38.01 -16.28
N LEU A 466 2.51 37.48 -16.44
CA LEU A 466 1.24 38.19 -16.35
C LEU A 466 0.23 37.29 -15.63
N THR A 467 -0.23 37.70 -14.45
CA THR A 467 -1.35 37.04 -13.76
C THR A 467 -2.65 37.73 -14.13
N LEU A 468 -3.62 36.96 -14.60
CA LEU A 468 -4.96 37.43 -14.91
C LEU A 468 -5.94 36.83 -13.90
N GLU A 469 -6.60 37.69 -13.13
CA GLU A 469 -7.70 37.29 -12.26
C GLU A 469 -8.93 36.95 -13.10
N ASP A 470 -9.69 35.94 -12.67
CA ASP A 470 -10.89 35.45 -13.36
C ASP A 470 -10.65 35.19 -14.86
N ALA A 471 -9.48 34.62 -15.20
CA ALA A 471 -9.08 34.34 -16.58
C ALA A 471 -10.05 33.38 -17.28
N PHE A 472 -10.54 32.39 -16.52
CA PHE A 472 -11.54 31.42 -16.96
C PHE A 472 -12.53 31.14 -15.84
N GLN A 473 -13.67 30.55 -16.20
CA GLN A 473 -14.66 30.06 -15.25
C GLN A 473 -15.18 28.69 -15.67
N ILE A 474 -15.23 27.75 -14.72
CA ILE A 474 -15.70 26.39 -14.92
C ILE A 474 -16.75 26.02 -13.87
N LYS A 475 -17.58 25.03 -14.19
CA LYS A 475 -18.47 24.36 -13.26
C LYS A 475 -18.13 22.89 -13.19
N VAL A 476 -18.02 22.38 -11.97
CA VAL A 476 -17.78 20.99 -11.66
C VAL A 476 -19.14 20.27 -11.61
N GLU A 477 -19.34 19.29 -12.49
CA GLU A 477 -20.58 18.52 -12.56
C GLU A 477 -20.59 17.36 -11.54
N PRO A 478 -21.77 16.93 -11.05
CA PRO A 478 -21.89 15.81 -10.10
C PRO A 478 -21.33 14.48 -10.59
N GLY A 479 -21.04 13.60 -9.63
CA GLY A 479 -20.70 12.19 -9.89
C GLY A 479 -19.20 11.92 -9.99
N ILE A 480 -18.38 12.81 -9.46
CA ILE A 480 -16.93 12.60 -9.30
C ILE A 480 -16.68 11.56 -8.21
N ILE A 481 -15.62 10.79 -8.36
CA ILE A 481 -15.12 9.84 -7.36
C ILE A 481 -13.91 10.41 -6.62
N GLU A 482 -13.59 9.85 -5.46
CA GLU A 482 -12.52 10.38 -4.60
C GLU A 482 -11.15 10.45 -5.30
N ASN A 483 -10.37 11.50 -4.99
CA ASN A 483 -9.03 11.76 -5.53
C ASN A 483 -8.96 11.86 -7.07
N THR A 484 -10.01 12.37 -7.70
CA THR A 484 -9.99 12.66 -9.13
C THR A 484 -9.20 13.94 -9.39
N GLU A 485 -8.15 13.86 -10.21
CA GLU A 485 -7.46 15.03 -10.77
C GLU A 485 -7.93 15.21 -12.22
N ILE A 486 -8.41 16.40 -12.56
CA ILE A 486 -8.87 16.73 -13.91
C ILE A 486 -7.84 17.63 -14.60
N GLU A 487 -7.38 17.19 -15.77
CA GLU A 487 -6.53 17.98 -16.65
C GLU A 487 -7.35 19.02 -17.45
N LEU A 488 -6.92 20.26 -17.38
CA LEU A 488 -7.44 21.39 -18.14
C LEU A 488 -6.36 21.87 -19.11
N LEU A 489 -6.68 21.94 -20.39
CA LEU A 489 -5.74 22.36 -21.43
C LEU A 489 -5.96 23.84 -21.74
N VAL A 490 -4.90 24.64 -21.60
CA VAL A 490 -4.85 26.05 -22.00
C VAL A 490 -4.06 26.18 -23.30
N GLU A 491 -4.74 26.58 -24.36
CA GLU A 491 -4.14 26.88 -25.66
C GLU A 491 -3.94 28.39 -25.80
N ILE A 492 -2.71 28.86 -25.92
CA ILE A 492 -2.34 30.26 -26.15
C ILE A 492 -1.95 30.45 -27.61
N SER A 493 -2.71 31.27 -28.32
CA SER A 493 -2.49 31.62 -29.73
C SER A 493 -1.95 33.04 -29.89
N TYR A 494 -0.87 33.19 -30.68
CA TYR A 494 -0.27 34.49 -31.00
C TYR A 494 0.46 34.49 -32.35
N GLU A 495 0.09 35.39 -33.26
CA GLU A 495 0.72 35.58 -34.59
C GLU A 495 0.87 34.29 -35.44
N GLY A 496 0.01 33.29 -35.23
CA GLY A 496 0.04 32.00 -35.93
C GLY A 496 0.78 30.89 -35.21
N GLU A 497 1.45 31.21 -34.09
CA GLU A 497 1.98 30.24 -33.13
C GLU A 497 0.89 29.83 -32.14
N VAL A 498 0.97 28.58 -31.68
CA VAL A 498 0.08 28.00 -30.68
C VAL A 498 0.94 27.29 -29.64
N TRP A 499 0.70 27.59 -28.37
CA TRP A 499 1.39 26.97 -27.23
C TRP A 499 0.35 26.40 -26.29
N GLU A 500 0.64 25.23 -25.74
CA GLU A 500 -0.29 24.51 -24.87
C GLU A 500 0.30 24.41 -23.47
N SER A 501 -0.52 24.51 -22.44
CA SER A 501 -0.15 24.22 -21.05
C SER A 501 -1.26 23.41 -20.39
N THR A 502 -0.88 22.46 -19.54
CA THR A 502 -1.82 21.67 -18.76
C THR A 502 -1.90 22.23 -17.34
N LEU A 503 -3.11 22.46 -16.87
CA LEU A 503 -3.43 22.85 -15.50
C LEU A 503 -4.20 21.71 -14.83
N ASN A 504 -3.80 21.32 -13.63
CA ASN A 504 -4.47 20.25 -12.91
C ASN A 504 -5.45 20.81 -11.88
N LEU A 505 -6.69 20.31 -11.92
CA LEU A 505 -7.73 20.59 -10.95
C LEU A 505 -7.90 19.39 -10.00
N PRO A 506 -7.38 19.46 -8.77
CA PRO A 506 -7.62 18.43 -7.76
C PRO A 506 -9.04 18.55 -7.23
N LEU A 507 -9.80 17.45 -7.21
CA LEU A 507 -11.17 17.41 -6.69
C LEU A 507 -11.30 16.44 -5.54
N VAL A 508 -12.12 16.82 -4.56
CA VAL A 508 -12.47 16.00 -3.40
C VAL A 508 -13.95 15.60 -3.44
N THR A 509 -14.28 14.54 -2.72
CA THR A 509 -15.65 14.02 -2.62
C THR A 509 -15.95 13.62 -1.18
N PRO A 510 -17.19 13.74 -0.68
CA PRO A 510 -17.59 13.06 0.54
C PRO A 510 -17.59 11.54 0.35
N GLN A 511 -17.45 10.80 1.45
CA GLN A 511 -17.70 9.36 1.51
C GLN A 511 -18.62 9.12 2.70
N ILE A 512 -19.90 8.86 2.44
CA ILE A 512 -20.87 8.67 3.51
C ILE A 512 -20.95 7.19 3.85
N GLU A 513 -20.80 6.87 5.12
CA GLU A 513 -20.92 5.53 5.67
C GLU A 513 -22.03 5.51 6.71
N TYR A 514 -22.76 4.40 6.78
CA TYR A 514 -23.69 4.13 7.86
C TYR A 514 -22.93 3.50 9.04
N VAL A 515 -23.18 3.99 10.26
CA VAL A 515 -22.48 3.54 11.47
C VAL A 515 -23.33 2.50 12.23
N GLU A 516 -24.37 2.95 12.92
CA GLU A 516 -25.27 2.07 13.70
C GLU A 516 -26.66 2.71 13.89
N PRO A 517 -27.70 1.93 14.23
CA PRO A 517 -29.04 2.45 14.44
C PRO A 517 -29.24 2.87 15.90
N LEU A 518 -29.86 4.03 16.11
CA LEU A 518 -30.31 4.48 17.43
C LEU A 518 -31.83 4.35 17.54
N LEU A 519 -32.30 3.37 18.31
CA LEU A 519 -33.72 3.10 18.53
C LEU A 519 -34.23 3.78 19.81
N SER A 520 -35.37 4.47 19.71
CA SER A 520 -36.09 5.06 20.84
C SER A 520 -37.55 4.60 20.83
N LEU A 521 -37.96 3.81 21.82
CA LEU A 521 -39.30 3.22 21.88
C LEU A 521 -40.37 4.25 22.25
N ILE A 522 -41.47 4.28 21.47
CA ILE A 522 -42.62 5.17 21.71
C ILE A 522 -43.62 4.49 22.65
N SER A 523 -43.76 3.17 22.56
CA SER A 523 -44.64 2.36 23.41
C SER A 523 -43.95 1.05 23.79
N GLY A 524 -43.75 0.80 25.09
CA GLY A 524 -43.21 -0.45 25.62
C GLY A 524 -42.78 -0.36 27.08
N ALA A 525 -42.49 -1.50 27.72
CA ALA A 525 -42.10 -1.60 29.13
C ALA A 525 -40.60 -1.94 29.33
N ASP A 526 -39.92 -2.33 28.26
CA ASP A 526 -38.51 -2.70 28.15
C ASP A 526 -37.88 -2.06 26.90
N ASP A 527 -36.55 -2.06 26.79
CA ASP A 527 -35.80 -1.51 25.64
C ASP A 527 -35.81 -2.48 24.42
N GLN A 528 -36.92 -3.21 24.21
CA GLN A 528 -37.09 -4.21 23.15
C GLN A 528 -38.33 -3.91 22.31
N LEU A 529 -38.28 -4.30 21.04
CA LEU A 529 -39.39 -4.20 20.10
C LEU A 529 -40.34 -5.39 20.33
N ASN A 530 -41.57 -5.15 20.80
CA ASN A 530 -42.58 -6.22 20.96
C ASN A 530 -43.71 -6.13 19.91
N PRO A 531 -44.46 -7.22 19.69
CA PRO A 531 -45.66 -7.19 18.87
C PRO A 531 -46.68 -6.14 19.37
N GLY A 532 -47.14 -5.28 18.47
CA GLY A 532 -48.09 -4.20 18.77
C GLY A 532 -47.47 -2.85 19.16
N GLU A 533 -46.14 -2.73 19.17
CA GLU A 533 -45.43 -1.53 19.58
C GLU A 533 -44.97 -0.64 18.41
N SER A 534 -44.60 0.60 18.74
CA SER A 534 -43.99 1.56 17.82
C SER A 534 -42.70 2.15 18.37
N ALA A 535 -41.78 2.46 17.47
CA ALA A 535 -40.46 3.00 17.76
C ALA A 535 -40.05 4.12 16.81
N GLU A 536 -39.20 5.02 17.29
CA GLU A 536 -38.46 6.00 16.50
C GLU A 536 -37.07 5.45 16.20
N LEU A 537 -36.74 5.31 14.92
CA LEU A 537 -35.40 4.95 14.45
C LEU A 537 -34.67 6.21 13.99
N TYR A 538 -33.53 6.47 14.61
CA TYR A 538 -32.56 7.46 14.18
C TYR A 538 -31.36 6.75 13.56
N LEU A 539 -30.85 7.29 12.45
CA LEU A 539 -29.71 6.71 11.73
C LEU A 539 -28.49 7.61 11.93
N ILE A 540 -27.33 7.00 12.10
CA ILE A 540 -26.05 7.69 12.25
C ILE A 540 -25.24 7.48 10.98
N TYR A 541 -24.80 8.59 10.39
CA TYR A 541 -23.90 8.61 9.26
C TYR A 541 -22.58 9.25 9.63
N GLN A 542 -21.51 8.78 9.01
CA GLN A 542 -20.18 9.37 9.10
C GLN A 542 -19.73 9.78 7.70
N ASN A 543 -19.10 10.95 7.58
CA ASN A 543 -18.36 11.31 6.37
C ASN A 543 -16.89 10.96 6.54
N THR A 544 -16.42 9.90 5.89
CA THR A 544 -15.02 9.46 5.88
C THR A 544 -14.20 10.09 4.75
N GLY A 545 -14.85 10.78 3.82
CA GLY A 545 -14.23 11.41 2.66
C GLY A 545 -13.71 12.82 2.93
N ALA A 546 -13.03 13.38 1.93
CA ALA A 546 -12.37 14.67 2.02
C ALA A 546 -13.27 15.88 1.67
N GLY A 547 -14.42 15.68 1.02
CA GLY A 547 -15.38 16.73 0.67
C GLY A 547 -16.61 16.79 1.60
N VAL A 548 -17.37 17.88 1.55
CA VAL A 548 -18.59 18.07 2.34
C VAL A 548 -19.79 17.44 1.61
N SER A 549 -20.58 16.61 2.29
CA SER A 549 -21.85 16.10 1.75
C SER A 549 -22.96 17.12 1.94
N TYR A 550 -23.85 17.28 0.94
CA TYR A 550 -24.93 18.27 0.94
C TYR A 550 -26.30 17.66 0.64
N ASP A 551 -27.29 18.03 1.45
CA ASP A 551 -28.70 17.60 1.30
C ASP A 551 -28.85 16.07 1.25
N LEU A 552 -28.21 15.34 2.18
CA LEU A 552 -28.31 13.88 2.26
C LEU A 552 -29.76 13.48 2.61
N ALA A 553 -30.48 13.00 1.60
CA ALA A 553 -31.84 12.51 1.73
C ALA A 553 -31.83 11.04 2.14
N THR A 554 -32.51 10.72 3.24
CA THR A 554 -32.56 9.37 3.81
C THR A 554 -33.97 8.79 3.71
N THR A 555 -34.06 7.57 3.19
CA THR A 555 -35.31 6.78 3.12
C THR A 555 -35.04 5.35 3.58
N VAL A 556 -35.97 4.77 4.34
CA VAL A 556 -35.94 3.36 4.74
C VAL A 556 -37.14 2.63 4.18
N PHE A 557 -36.88 1.45 3.64
CA PHE A 557 -37.88 0.53 3.12
C PHE A 557 -37.96 -0.70 4.01
N CYS A 558 -39.17 -1.21 4.17
CA CYS A 558 -39.39 -2.51 4.79
C CYS A 558 -40.43 -3.26 3.94
N TYR A 559 -40.13 -4.49 3.61
CA TYR A 559 -41.00 -5.37 2.82
C TYR A 559 -41.69 -6.44 3.68
N ASP A 560 -41.47 -6.42 5.00
CA ASP A 560 -42.07 -7.37 5.92
C ASP A 560 -43.55 -7.08 6.14
N SER A 561 -44.39 -8.12 6.09
CA SER A 561 -45.84 -7.97 6.25
C SER A 561 -46.32 -7.57 7.65
N TYR A 562 -45.47 -7.72 8.67
CA TYR A 562 -45.76 -7.37 10.05
C TYR A 562 -45.24 -5.99 10.44
N ILE A 563 -44.39 -5.37 9.61
CA ILE A 563 -43.68 -4.14 9.95
C ILE A 563 -44.09 -3.04 8.98
N THR A 564 -44.48 -1.90 9.54
CA THR A 564 -44.74 -0.68 8.76
C THR A 564 -43.69 0.37 9.10
N VAL A 565 -43.03 0.91 8.08
CA VAL A 565 -42.10 2.03 8.21
C VAL A 565 -42.64 3.28 7.52
N SER A 566 -42.42 4.45 8.13
CA SER A 566 -42.77 5.73 7.51
C SER A 566 -41.89 6.86 8.03
N GLY A 567 -41.61 7.84 7.18
CA GLY A 567 -40.73 8.96 7.51
C GLY A 567 -39.57 9.05 6.54
N SER A 568 -38.96 10.22 6.51
CA SER A 568 -37.77 10.54 5.73
C SER A 568 -37.06 11.67 6.44
N ASP A 569 -35.77 11.79 6.20
CA ASP A 569 -34.99 12.93 6.70
C ASP A 569 -34.15 13.54 5.60
N LEU A 570 -33.77 14.81 5.80
CA LEU A 570 -32.89 15.55 4.92
C LEU A 570 -31.83 16.25 5.77
N ILE A 571 -30.61 15.74 5.71
CA ILE A 571 -29.48 16.30 6.45
C ILE A 571 -28.81 17.37 5.57
N PRO A 572 -28.78 18.66 5.98
CA PRO A 572 -28.31 19.73 5.10
C PRO A 572 -26.83 19.61 4.73
N SER A 573 -25.97 19.24 5.68
CA SER A 573 -24.56 19.00 5.40
C SER A 573 -23.89 18.05 6.38
N ILE A 574 -22.82 17.40 5.93
CA ILE A 574 -21.94 16.54 6.75
C ILE A 574 -20.48 16.86 6.40
N ASP A 575 -19.76 17.49 7.33
CA ASP A 575 -18.37 17.88 7.13
C ASP A 575 -17.43 16.66 7.16
N PRO A 576 -16.29 16.68 6.45
CA PRO A 576 -15.27 15.64 6.50
C PRO A 576 -14.88 15.22 7.93
N GLY A 577 -14.84 13.91 8.18
CA GLY A 577 -14.47 13.32 9.46
C GLY A 577 -15.51 13.48 10.58
N THR A 578 -16.73 13.94 10.28
CA THR A 578 -17.79 14.13 11.28
C THR A 578 -18.88 13.08 11.18
N GLU A 579 -19.58 12.87 12.30
CA GLU A 579 -20.79 12.05 12.38
C GLU A 579 -22.02 12.93 12.56
N VAL A 580 -23.13 12.49 12.00
CA VAL A 580 -24.44 13.12 12.15
C VAL A 580 -25.52 12.08 12.40
N THR A 581 -26.44 12.42 13.29
CA THR A 581 -27.67 11.65 13.49
C THR A 581 -28.80 12.31 12.73
N THR A 582 -29.70 11.53 12.12
CA THR A 582 -30.92 12.05 11.51
C THR A 582 -31.69 12.95 12.48
N TRP A 583 -32.25 14.05 11.98
CA TRP A 583 -33.01 15.04 12.76
C TRP A 583 -34.47 14.64 12.89
N GLN A 584 -35.01 13.94 11.89
CA GLN A 584 -36.33 13.34 11.94
C GLN A 584 -36.22 11.82 12.10
N PRO A 585 -37.00 11.22 13.01
CA PRO A 585 -37.02 9.77 13.16
C PRO A 585 -37.82 9.11 12.04
N ILE A 586 -37.38 7.91 11.65
CA ILE A 586 -38.19 6.96 10.90
C ILE A 586 -39.09 6.23 11.90
N GLN A 587 -40.40 6.29 11.68
CA GLN A 587 -41.40 5.64 12.51
C GLN A 587 -41.50 4.17 12.11
N ILE A 588 -41.34 3.27 13.08
CA ILE A 588 -41.53 1.84 12.92
C ILE A 588 -42.77 1.43 13.73
N SER A 589 -43.65 0.62 13.14
CA SER A 589 -44.80 0.02 13.83
C SER A 589 -44.85 -1.48 13.56
N ILE A 590 -45.03 -2.25 14.64
CA ILE A 590 -45.07 -3.71 14.63
C ILE A 590 -46.51 -4.16 14.82
N ALA A 591 -47.02 -5.00 13.92
CA ALA A 591 -48.36 -5.54 14.02
C ALA A 591 -48.53 -6.39 15.30
N GLU A 592 -49.71 -6.32 15.95
CA GLU A 592 -50.01 -7.09 17.17
C GLU A 592 -49.86 -8.61 16.99
N ASN A 593 -50.00 -9.10 15.76
CA ASN A 593 -49.87 -10.51 15.40
C ASN A 593 -48.48 -10.89 14.88
N CYS A 594 -47.48 -10.02 15.01
CA CYS A 594 -46.08 -10.36 14.70
C CYS A 594 -45.62 -11.55 15.57
N PRO A 595 -44.95 -12.57 15.01
CA PRO A 595 -44.36 -13.65 15.79
C PRO A 595 -43.34 -13.12 16.81
N VAL A 596 -43.09 -13.92 17.84
CA VAL A 596 -42.07 -13.65 18.85
C VAL A 596 -40.72 -14.19 18.38
N ASP A 597 -39.63 -13.57 18.82
CA ASP A 597 -38.25 -13.87 18.38
C ASP A 597 -38.14 -13.82 16.85
N TYR A 598 -38.67 -12.73 16.29
CA TYR A 598 -38.85 -12.54 14.85
C TYR A 598 -37.91 -11.46 14.32
N GLU A 599 -37.00 -11.85 13.43
CA GLU A 599 -36.08 -10.93 12.77
C GLU A 599 -36.70 -10.37 11.48
N PHE A 600 -36.51 -9.08 11.24
CA PHE A 600 -36.90 -8.41 10.01
C PHE A 600 -35.81 -7.45 9.53
N ASN A 601 -35.80 -7.19 8.23
CA ASN A 601 -34.82 -6.33 7.58
C ASN A 601 -35.41 -4.97 7.19
N LEU A 602 -34.59 -3.95 7.33
CA LEU A 602 -34.82 -2.59 6.85
C LEU A 602 -33.76 -2.27 5.80
N ASP A 603 -34.19 -1.95 4.58
CA ASP A 603 -33.29 -1.50 3.52
C ASP A 603 -33.18 0.02 3.57
N LEU A 604 -31.98 0.49 3.86
CA LEU A 604 -31.62 1.89 3.93
C LEU A 604 -31.12 2.38 2.57
N MET A 605 -31.62 3.54 2.15
CA MET A 605 -31.09 4.30 1.02
C MET A 605 -30.88 5.75 1.46
N ALA A 606 -29.63 6.21 1.38
CA ALA A 606 -29.29 7.62 1.52
C ALA A 606 -28.58 8.09 0.24
N TYR A 607 -28.91 9.30 -0.23
CA TYR A 607 -28.20 9.91 -1.34
C TYR A 607 -28.17 11.42 -1.18
N ASP A 608 -27.06 12.04 -1.55
CA ASP A 608 -26.88 13.48 -1.47
C ASP A 608 -27.01 14.13 -2.86
N ASN A 609 -26.88 15.46 -2.94
CA ASN A 609 -27.06 16.18 -4.20
C ASN A 609 -25.76 16.34 -5.03
N ILE A 610 -24.63 15.84 -4.53
CA ILE A 610 -23.31 15.88 -5.20
C ILE A 610 -22.85 14.50 -5.71
N GLY A 611 -23.51 13.41 -5.29
CA GLY A 611 -23.34 12.06 -5.83
C GLY A 611 -23.01 10.98 -4.80
N ALA A 612 -22.87 11.31 -3.52
CA ALA A 612 -22.67 10.32 -2.47
C ALA A 612 -23.94 9.50 -2.25
N SER A 613 -23.78 8.20 -2.02
CA SER A 613 -24.90 7.31 -1.74
C SER A 613 -24.52 6.18 -0.80
N VAL A 614 -25.47 5.78 0.04
CA VAL A 614 -25.38 4.63 0.95
C VAL A 614 -26.54 3.70 0.70
N PHE A 615 -26.24 2.42 0.59
CA PHE A 615 -27.24 1.34 0.53
C PHE A 615 -26.85 0.27 1.54
N GLU A 616 -27.69 0.09 2.56
CA GLU A 616 -27.40 -0.87 3.63
C GLU A 616 -28.65 -1.63 4.04
N THR A 617 -28.47 -2.83 4.58
CA THR A 617 -29.58 -3.62 5.16
C THR A 617 -29.34 -3.80 6.65
N ILE A 618 -30.27 -3.31 7.46
CA ILE A 618 -30.23 -3.39 8.92
C ILE A 618 -31.22 -4.47 9.38
N ALA A 619 -30.74 -5.47 10.13
CA ALA A 619 -31.59 -6.46 10.76
C ALA A 619 -31.99 -6.01 12.17
N LEU A 620 -33.29 -6.10 12.48
CA LEU A 620 -33.85 -5.82 13.81
C LEU A 620 -34.67 -7.02 14.27
N GLU A 621 -34.77 -7.21 15.58
CA GLU A 621 -35.49 -8.33 16.18
C GLU A 621 -36.70 -7.87 17.00
N VAL A 622 -37.84 -8.53 16.78
CA VAL A 622 -39.03 -8.46 17.63
C VAL A 622 -38.93 -9.56 18.68
N VAL A 623 -38.63 -9.18 19.92
CA VAL A 623 -38.46 -10.12 21.03
C VAL A 623 -39.73 -10.12 21.87
N TYR A 624 -40.06 -11.26 22.50
CA TYR A 624 -41.13 -11.32 23.49
C TYR A 624 -40.61 -11.81 24.83
N ASN A 625 -40.27 -10.87 25.71
CA ASN A 625 -39.99 -11.22 27.09
C ASN A 625 -41.30 -11.32 27.88
N VAL A 626 -41.72 -12.56 28.19
CA VAL A 626 -42.69 -12.79 29.27
C VAL A 626 -42.08 -12.18 30.53
N ALA A 627 -42.65 -11.08 31.02
CA ALA A 627 -42.24 -10.44 32.25
C ALA A 627 -42.08 -11.51 33.35
N ASN A 628 -40.84 -11.90 33.62
CA ASN A 628 -40.54 -12.85 34.68
C ASN A 628 -40.81 -12.09 35.97
N ASP A 629 -41.91 -12.45 36.64
CA ASP A 629 -42.50 -11.80 37.83
C ASP A 629 -41.62 -11.96 39.10
N GLN A 630 -40.30 -12.03 38.91
CA GLN A 630 -39.27 -12.16 39.94
C GLN A 630 -38.40 -10.88 40.07
N ASN A 631 -38.63 -9.83 39.26
CA ASN A 631 -37.80 -8.62 39.29
C ASN A 631 -38.59 -7.30 39.50
N LEU A 632 -39.77 -7.37 40.10
CA LEU A 632 -40.49 -6.16 40.52
C LEU A 632 -39.66 -5.40 41.58
N PRO A 633 -39.47 -4.08 41.44
CA PRO A 633 -38.75 -3.29 42.42
C PRO A 633 -39.39 -3.40 43.80
N ALA A 634 -38.61 -3.77 44.81
CA ALA A 634 -39.10 -3.82 46.19
C ALA A 634 -39.57 -2.44 46.72
N PHE A 635 -39.09 -1.36 46.09
CA PHE A 635 -39.36 0.03 46.45
C PHE A 635 -39.50 0.91 45.21
N THR A 636 -40.35 1.92 45.30
CA THR A 636 -40.38 3.04 44.35
C THR A 636 -39.16 3.93 44.63
N LYS A 637 -38.38 4.27 43.60
CA LYS A 637 -37.13 5.03 43.75
C LYS A 637 -36.77 5.81 42.49
N LEU A 638 -36.28 7.04 42.65
CA LEU A 638 -35.59 7.81 41.62
C LEU A 638 -34.07 7.57 41.74
N ASN A 639 -33.39 7.22 40.64
CA ASN A 639 -31.94 7.05 40.63
C ASN A 639 -31.23 8.27 40.04
N LYS A 640 -29.91 8.29 40.22
CA LYS A 640 -29.05 9.33 39.64
C LYS A 640 -28.99 9.18 38.12
N ASN A 641 -28.98 10.31 37.43
CA ASN A 641 -28.85 10.34 35.99
C ASN A 641 -27.42 9.96 35.55
N TYR A 642 -27.28 9.33 34.39
CA TYR A 642 -25.99 8.98 33.78
C TYR A 642 -26.01 9.24 32.26
N PRO A 643 -24.95 9.83 31.68
CA PRO A 643 -23.79 10.42 32.35
C PRO A 643 -24.17 11.66 33.19
N ASN A 644 -23.34 12.02 34.18
CA ASN A 644 -23.46 13.26 34.97
C ASN A 644 -22.06 13.67 35.48
N PRO A 645 -21.41 14.71 34.93
CA PRO A 645 -21.94 15.69 33.97
C PRO A 645 -22.26 15.08 32.60
N PHE A 646 -23.12 15.73 31.81
CA PHE A 646 -23.55 15.25 30.49
C PHE A 646 -23.49 16.34 29.42
N ASN A 647 -23.37 15.94 28.14
CA ASN A 647 -23.40 16.83 26.97
C ASN A 647 -23.90 16.08 25.71
N PRO A 648 -25.01 16.48 25.06
CA PRO A 648 -26.15 17.19 25.61
C PRO A 648 -27.21 16.24 26.21
N GLN A 649 -26.98 14.91 26.24
CA GLN A 649 -27.97 13.91 26.68
C GLN A 649 -27.60 13.16 27.97
N THR A 650 -28.60 12.88 28.81
CA THR A 650 -28.47 12.02 30.01
C THR A 650 -29.73 11.18 30.20
N SER A 651 -29.58 9.97 30.74
CA SER A 651 -30.71 9.11 31.12
C SER A 651 -31.01 9.23 32.62
N ILE A 652 -32.29 9.39 32.97
CA ILE A 652 -32.82 9.40 34.34
C ILE A 652 -33.54 8.08 34.61
N SER A 653 -32.89 7.17 35.35
CA SER A 653 -33.48 5.88 35.72
C SER A 653 -34.35 5.99 36.96
N TYR A 654 -35.51 5.33 36.99
CA TYR A 654 -36.41 5.26 38.13
C TYR A 654 -37.13 3.91 38.21
N SER A 655 -37.76 3.63 39.34
CA SER A 655 -38.46 2.37 39.60
C SER A 655 -39.74 2.59 40.37
N LEU A 656 -40.74 1.76 40.10
CA LEU A 656 -42.07 1.78 40.70
C LEU A 656 -42.38 0.43 41.33
N LYS A 657 -42.69 0.44 42.63
CA LYS A 657 -43.12 -0.76 43.35
C LYS A 657 -44.54 -1.20 42.97
N GLN A 658 -45.42 -0.24 42.70
CA GLN A 658 -46.82 -0.46 42.34
C GLN A 658 -47.18 0.40 41.14
N ALA A 659 -48.15 -0.06 40.35
CA ALA A 659 -48.67 0.71 39.23
C ALA A 659 -49.33 2.01 39.71
N GLY A 660 -49.12 3.12 39.00
CA GLY A 660 -49.66 4.42 39.39
C GLY A 660 -49.19 5.57 38.49
N PRO A 661 -49.74 6.79 38.71
CA PRO A 661 -49.29 7.99 38.01
C PRO A 661 -47.83 8.31 38.37
N VAL A 662 -47.05 8.68 37.36
CA VAL A 662 -45.68 9.17 37.49
C VAL A 662 -45.53 10.47 36.73
N LYS A 663 -44.95 11.44 37.40
CA LYS A 663 -44.58 12.72 36.82
C LYS A 663 -43.10 13.01 37.07
N ILE A 664 -42.31 13.21 36.03
CA ILE A 664 -40.92 13.64 36.11
C ILE A 664 -40.78 15.00 35.45
N GLU A 665 -40.30 15.97 36.21
CA GLU A 665 -40.17 17.37 35.80
C GLU A 665 -38.75 17.87 36.07
N ILE A 666 -38.23 18.68 35.15
CA ILE A 666 -36.91 19.30 35.26
C ILE A 666 -37.06 20.76 35.62
N PHE A 667 -36.25 21.23 36.57
CA PHE A 667 -36.21 22.59 37.05
C PHE A 667 -34.81 23.17 36.94
N ASN A 668 -34.71 24.47 36.66
CA ASN A 668 -33.45 25.19 36.76
C ASN A 668 -33.14 25.56 38.23
N ILE A 669 -31.97 26.16 38.48
CA ILE A 669 -31.55 26.58 39.84
C ILE A 669 -32.48 27.62 40.49
N LYS A 670 -33.32 28.32 39.72
CA LYS A 670 -34.33 29.26 40.23
C LYS A 670 -35.66 28.57 40.59
N GLY A 671 -35.75 27.25 40.42
CA GLY A 671 -36.97 26.47 40.65
C GLY A 671 -38.02 26.64 39.54
N GLN A 672 -37.64 27.19 38.37
CA GLN A 672 -38.56 27.32 37.24
C GLN A 672 -38.61 25.99 36.49
N LEU A 673 -39.82 25.54 36.13
CA LEU A 673 -40.02 24.36 35.29
C LEU A 673 -39.39 24.60 33.91
N VAL A 674 -38.52 23.69 33.50
CA VAL A 674 -37.80 23.71 32.23
C VAL A 674 -38.47 22.75 31.25
N ARG A 675 -38.76 21.52 31.71
CA ARG A 675 -39.38 20.49 30.89
C ARG A 675 -40.16 19.49 31.73
N THR A 676 -41.30 19.02 31.24
CA THR A 676 -41.94 17.80 31.77
C THR A 676 -41.49 16.60 30.93
N LEU A 677 -40.73 15.69 31.52
CA LEU A 677 -40.20 14.50 30.83
C LEU A 677 -41.20 13.35 30.79
N VAL A 678 -41.89 13.12 31.91
CA VAL A 678 -42.85 12.04 32.07
C VAL A 678 -44.09 12.60 32.75
N ASN A 679 -45.29 12.29 32.25
CA ASN A 679 -46.55 12.61 32.90
C ASN A 679 -47.63 11.60 32.48
N THR A 680 -47.55 10.38 32.99
CA THR A 680 -48.45 9.28 32.60
C THR A 680 -48.57 8.25 33.72
N THR A 681 -49.49 7.29 33.57
CA THR A 681 -49.61 6.15 34.47
C THR A 681 -48.75 5.00 33.97
N LYS A 682 -47.89 4.45 34.83
CA LYS A 682 -46.98 3.34 34.51
C LYS A 682 -47.30 2.13 35.41
N LYS A 683 -46.98 0.92 34.94
CA LYS A 683 -47.08 -0.33 35.74
C LYS A 683 -45.93 -0.39 36.76
N ALA A 684 -45.92 -1.39 37.64
CA ALA A 684 -44.74 -1.64 38.49
C ALA A 684 -43.57 -2.11 37.62
N GLY A 685 -42.37 -1.57 37.82
CA GLY A 685 -41.23 -1.82 36.93
C GLY A 685 -40.08 -0.81 37.10
N LYS A 686 -39.00 -1.02 36.36
CA LYS A 686 -37.88 -0.06 36.21
C LYS A 686 -38.03 0.65 34.86
N TYR A 687 -37.60 1.91 34.79
CA TYR A 687 -37.80 2.78 33.64
C TYR A 687 -36.65 3.77 33.51
N ASP A 688 -36.42 4.25 32.30
CA ASP A 688 -35.48 5.31 31.97
C ASP A 688 -36.19 6.45 31.24
N ALA A 689 -35.72 7.68 31.45
CA ALA A 689 -36.21 8.87 30.77
C ALA A 689 -35.02 9.73 30.32
N VAL A 690 -34.87 9.92 29.01
CA VAL A 690 -33.74 10.67 28.44
C VAL A 690 -34.07 12.16 28.38
N TRP A 691 -33.10 12.99 28.75
CA TRP A 691 -33.17 14.44 28.57
C TRP A 691 -32.01 14.94 27.71
N PHE A 692 -32.35 15.56 26.59
CA PHE A 692 -31.42 16.13 25.60
C PHE A 692 -31.04 17.61 25.88
N GLY A 693 -31.14 18.06 27.14
CA GLY A 693 -30.78 19.44 27.49
C GLY A 693 -31.67 20.51 26.82
N GLN A 694 -32.96 20.23 26.64
CA GLN A 694 -33.93 21.12 25.99
C GLN A 694 -35.11 21.48 26.91
N ASN A 695 -35.76 22.62 26.69
CA ASN A 695 -37.01 23.01 27.36
C ASN A 695 -38.26 22.41 26.67
N ASP A 696 -39.47 22.70 27.17
CA ASP A 696 -40.74 22.25 26.57
C ASP A 696 -40.99 22.80 25.14
N SER A 697 -40.29 23.87 24.71
CA SER A 697 -40.37 24.39 23.33
C SER A 697 -39.32 23.77 22.39
N GLY A 698 -38.62 22.71 22.82
CA GLY A 698 -37.57 22.04 22.05
C GLY A 698 -36.24 22.82 21.97
N SER A 699 -36.15 23.98 22.61
CA SER A 699 -34.96 24.83 22.56
C SER A 699 -33.89 24.36 23.56
N LYS A 700 -32.63 24.28 23.12
CA LYS A 700 -31.48 23.94 23.99
C LYS A 700 -31.37 24.92 25.17
N VAL A 701 -31.17 24.40 26.37
CA VAL A 701 -30.92 25.21 27.57
C VAL A 701 -29.42 25.41 27.80
N GLY A 702 -29.04 26.42 28.59
CA GLY A 702 -27.63 26.73 28.87
C GLY A 702 -26.98 25.71 29.81
N SER A 703 -25.64 25.60 29.76
CA SER A 703 -24.86 24.81 30.71
C SER A 703 -25.14 25.25 32.15
N GLY A 704 -25.19 24.31 33.08
CA GLY A 704 -25.47 24.63 34.48
C GLY A 704 -26.12 23.49 35.25
N ILE A 705 -26.48 23.79 36.50
CA ILE A 705 -27.11 22.86 37.41
C ILE A 705 -28.62 22.86 37.20
N TYR A 706 -29.17 21.67 37.01
CA TYR A 706 -30.60 21.39 36.93
C TYR A 706 -31.00 20.37 37.99
N PHE A 707 -32.28 20.37 38.32
CA PHE A 707 -32.88 19.42 39.24
C PHE A 707 -34.00 18.68 38.53
N TYR A 708 -34.12 17.38 38.74
CA TYR A 708 -35.26 16.62 38.26
C TYR A 708 -36.02 16.05 39.46
N LYS A 709 -37.35 16.16 39.39
CA LYS A 709 -38.26 15.76 40.46
C LYS A 709 -39.18 14.68 39.93
N MET A 710 -39.24 13.56 40.64
CA MET A 710 -40.24 12.52 40.42
C MET A 710 -41.38 12.67 41.44
N GLN A 711 -42.61 12.58 40.98
CA GLN A 711 -43.81 12.50 41.83
C GLN A 711 -44.67 11.32 41.41
N THR A 712 -45.11 10.54 42.40
CA THR A 712 -46.09 9.47 42.26
C THR A 712 -47.19 9.65 43.31
N THR A 713 -48.12 8.70 43.41
CA THR A 713 -49.19 8.72 44.42
C THR A 713 -48.67 8.86 45.86
N ASP A 714 -47.60 8.16 46.21
CA ASP A 714 -47.08 8.05 47.59
C ASP A 714 -45.57 8.32 47.73
N PHE A 715 -44.87 8.60 46.63
CA PHE A 715 -43.43 8.89 46.62
C PHE A 715 -43.12 10.19 45.88
N THR A 716 -42.23 11.03 46.44
CA THR A 716 -41.66 12.21 45.78
C THR A 716 -40.18 12.30 46.13
N ASP A 717 -39.35 12.50 45.10
CA ASP A 717 -37.89 12.64 45.26
C ASP A 717 -37.32 13.64 44.25
N ILE A 718 -36.18 14.24 44.58
CA ILE A 718 -35.51 15.27 43.77
C ILE A 718 -34.01 14.99 43.74
N GLU A 719 -33.46 14.95 42.53
CA GLU A 719 -32.03 14.75 42.30
C GLU A 719 -31.47 15.89 41.42
N ARG A 720 -30.14 16.01 41.39
CA ARG A 720 -29.41 17.08 40.67
C ARG A 720 -28.56 16.54 39.52
N MET A 721 -28.45 17.34 38.46
CA MET A 721 -27.64 17.04 37.27
C MET A 721 -26.90 18.27 36.76
N LEU A 722 -25.74 18.06 36.13
CA LEU A 722 -24.89 19.10 35.55
C LEU A 722 -24.81 18.92 34.03
N LEU A 723 -25.34 19.90 33.29
CA LEU A 723 -25.21 19.99 31.84
C LEU A 723 -23.94 20.78 31.51
N LEU A 724 -23.05 20.16 30.73
CA LEU A 724 -21.91 20.80 30.07
C LEU A 724 -22.25 21.03 28.60
N LYS A 725 -21.76 22.12 28.03
CA LYS A 725 -21.78 22.33 26.57
C LYS A 725 -20.40 22.06 26.02
#